data_AF-A0A7X3GNW5-F1
#
_entry.id   AF-A0A7X3GNW5-F1
#
_cell.length_a   1.000
_cell.length_b   1.000
_cell.length_c   1.000
_cell.angle_alpha   90.00
_cell.angle_beta   90.00
_cell.angle_gamma   90.00
#
_symmetry.space_group_name_H-M   'P 1'
#
loop_
_entity.id
_entity.type
_entity.pdbx_description
1 polymer ?
#
loop_
_entity_poly.entity_id
_entity_poly.type
_entity_poly.pdbx_seq_one_letter_code
_entity_poly.pdbx_strand_id
1 'polypeptide(L)'
;MKPRHKLLRVLALSIALSYAATVTPLYPNSDVHTSYAASKADNAVITFADKNLEQAIRDKIYKTSGPIRKSDVANVQYLYIYSNKGIKSLAGIEQLPYLTDVYILENPITDLTPLTKVKGLKNLGLSYVNPASISAIVPKLTQLTSLYLTNCELTDISFLKPLKNLTSLDLTYNHIQDISVVSNMAKLNSFEARYNEKIEDLSPLAGLPIRFLYLSGNKIADIKPLSKLKFKHEVYAIDLEFNAITDVSVIAEFPNLLSLDIELNPVTTFLPIYPMSSKLTKKDFALGASDLAQPVHFADSGLEAAIREAIGKPEGTITVGDISIIHSLDASKRKIQDLSGIEYMPQLIELNLTDNQAKSLKPLQYLTQLRTLKLKGNAASNYSDIRDVIRSLTSKDFDPKFKFTSNVTAASFNEIAKAAETARENPGKAIAIKISAPTLQNRSNYDDLRSYLALKFPDTRKSYVYISPTEAREEQFAFHMSTDSKYQTFTATAQIEKSPIRFDVAAYEKPKASDNIKPESFIQSDHKDIAALARKITEGSSTDKDKLLAIHDWVANNIRYDYKSLAVDNAAPQDALSVMRSGIAICAGYANLTAALGRSVGIPTQVVSGYAVPYGGTWEMVLKDLTSSWYAHAWNQAYVGGKWIVLDTTWDAAQYRGDQLSYKFTRQYFDPNPLAFSTNHTFYVPRPTPEGLKEYYFRLTDADNNAISNLVWKEFWNSHGKYGNYIPYLPSGHMKNGTISATHAYRLPDGTYIVYTAVRGKNGTWTLASKETLDNYLPPAPSYILKSY
;
A
#
# COMPACT_ATOMS: atom_id res chain seq x y z
N MET A 1 14.46 24.05 38.55
CA MET A 1 14.11 22.88 37.70
C MET A 1 12.61 22.92 37.42
N LYS A 2 12.18 23.20 36.18
CA LYS A 2 10.78 23.56 35.87
C LYS A 2 9.92 22.34 35.48
N PRO A 3 8.62 22.30 35.86
CA PRO A 3 7.68 21.21 35.58
C PRO A 3 7.40 20.93 34.09
N ARG A 4 7.79 21.81 33.16
CA ARG A 4 7.69 21.60 31.70
C ARG A 4 8.51 20.41 31.18
N HIS A 5 9.60 20.02 31.83
CA HIS A 5 10.42 18.86 31.40
C HIS A 5 9.80 17.50 31.77
N LYS A 6 8.93 17.43 32.79
CA LYS A 6 8.16 16.21 33.11
C LYS A 6 7.00 16.00 32.14
N LEU A 7 6.33 17.07 31.73
CA LEU A 7 5.24 16.99 30.74
C LEU A 7 5.74 16.61 29.34
N LEU A 8 6.93 17.11 28.94
CA LEU A 8 7.61 16.72 27.69
C LEU A 8 8.09 15.26 27.70
N ARG A 9 8.52 14.71 28.84
CA ARG A 9 8.86 13.29 28.97
C ARG A 9 7.63 12.38 28.91
N VAL A 10 6.50 12.81 29.45
CA VAL A 10 5.23 12.07 29.37
C VAL A 10 4.61 12.17 27.97
N LEU A 11 4.71 13.34 27.31
CA LEU A 11 4.31 13.50 25.90
C LEU A 11 5.22 12.69 24.97
N ALA A 12 6.54 12.73 25.16
CA ALA A 12 7.51 11.94 24.41
C ALA A 12 7.31 10.43 24.62
N LEU A 13 6.95 9.98 25.84
CA LEU A 13 6.53 8.60 26.08
C LEU A 13 5.24 8.24 25.31
N SER A 14 4.29 9.15 25.18
CA SER A 14 3.02 8.85 24.49
C SER A 14 3.10 8.97 22.96
N ILE A 15 3.93 9.88 22.43
CA ILE A 15 4.32 9.92 21.02
C ILE A 15 5.17 8.68 20.69
N ALA A 16 5.92 8.16 21.68
CA ALA A 16 6.68 6.93 21.55
C ALA A 16 5.88 5.68 21.29
N LEU A 17 4.78 5.54 22.04
CA LEU A 17 3.84 4.46 21.84
C LEU A 17 3.13 4.52 20.46
N SER A 18 3.10 5.68 19.80
CA SER A 18 2.43 5.85 18.50
C SER A 18 3.33 5.53 17.28
N TYR A 19 4.65 5.66 17.41
CA TYR A 19 5.63 5.45 16.33
C TYR A 19 6.28 4.06 16.35
N ALA A 20 6.41 3.40 17.51
CA ALA A 20 6.82 1.99 17.56
C ALA A 20 5.83 1.06 16.83
N ALA A 21 4.59 1.53 16.59
CA ALA A 21 3.57 0.87 15.78
C ALA A 21 3.64 1.18 14.26
N THR A 22 4.57 2.04 13.81
CA THR A 22 4.72 2.43 12.39
C THR A 22 5.87 1.74 11.67
N VAL A 23 6.58 0.85 12.37
CA VAL A 23 7.69 0.12 11.78
C VAL A 23 7.19 -1.19 11.17
N THR A 24 6.94 -1.15 9.86
CA THR A 24 6.64 -2.33 9.05
C THR A 24 7.94 -2.89 8.45
N PRO A 25 8.41 -4.09 8.86
CA PRO A 25 9.33 -4.89 8.07
C PRO A 25 8.67 -5.23 6.72
N LEU A 26 9.43 -5.16 5.63
CA LEU A 26 9.07 -5.79 4.35
C LEU A 26 9.03 -7.31 4.55
N TYR A 27 7.85 -7.94 4.40
CA TYR A 27 7.70 -9.39 4.48
C TYR A 27 7.43 -10.06 3.14
N PRO A 28 8.10 -11.20 2.84
CA PRO A 28 7.82 -12.01 1.66
C PRO A 28 6.43 -12.65 1.81
N ASN A 29 5.64 -12.52 0.74
CA ASN A 29 4.34 -13.17 0.60
C ASN A 29 4.49 -14.69 0.47
N SER A 30 3.38 -15.34 0.83
CA SER A 30 3.09 -16.78 0.84
C SER A 30 3.63 -17.56 2.03
N ASP A 31 2.71 -17.99 2.91
CA ASP A 31 2.69 -19.41 3.20
C ASP A 31 1.28 -19.95 3.50
N VAL A 32 1.01 -20.99 2.74
CA VAL A 32 -0.17 -21.84 2.69
C VAL A 32 -0.23 -22.64 3.99
N HIS A 33 -1.43 -22.80 4.58
CA HIS A 33 -1.66 -23.86 5.57
C HIS A 33 -1.60 -25.25 4.89
N THR A 34 -0.41 -25.67 4.46
CA THR A 34 -0.13 -27.08 4.20
C THR A 34 0.01 -27.72 5.57
N SER A 35 -0.92 -28.59 5.98
CA SER A 35 -0.54 -29.58 6.99
C SER A 35 0.58 -30.41 6.38
N TYR A 36 1.84 -30.08 6.68
CA TYR A 36 2.91 -31.05 6.54
C TYR A 36 2.47 -32.23 7.40
N ALA A 37 2.13 -33.34 6.74
CA ALA A 37 2.12 -34.62 7.41
C ALA A 37 3.56 -34.83 7.88
N ALA A 38 3.86 -34.37 9.11
CA ALA A 38 4.93 -34.94 9.88
C ALA A 38 4.73 -36.46 9.73
N SER A 39 5.76 -37.14 9.23
CA SER A 39 5.77 -38.59 9.26
C SER A 39 5.31 -38.99 10.66
N LYS A 40 4.46 -40.02 10.77
CA LYS A 40 3.92 -40.53 12.05
C LYS A 40 4.99 -40.81 13.13
N ALA A 41 6.28 -40.64 12.82
CA ALA A 41 7.43 -40.91 13.67
C ALA A 41 7.72 -39.86 14.76
N ASP A 42 7.24 -38.61 14.69
CA ASP A 42 7.60 -37.61 15.72
C ASP A 42 6.48 -36.57 16.01
N ASN A 43 5.32 -37.05 16.47
CA ASN A 43 4.24 -36.19 16.97
C ASN A 43 4.35 -35.91 18.49
N ALA A 44 5.58 -35.63 18.93
CA ALA A 44 5.90 -35.38 20.34
C ALA A 44 5.12 -34.18 20.90
N VAL A 45 4.83 -34.25 22.20
CA VAL A 45 4.23 -33.14 22.94
C VAL A 45 5.26 -32.04 23.09
N ILE A 46 4.89 -30.81 22.73
CA ILE A 46 5.66 -29.60 22.97
C ILE A 46 5.17 -28.99 24.27
N THR A 47 6.13 -28.56 25.09
CA THR A 47 5.86 -27.88 26.35
C THR A 47 6.50 -26.50 26.33
N PHE A 48 5.80 -25.54 26.93
CA PHE A 48 6.28 -24.18 27.11
C PHE A 48 6.42 -23.95 28.61
N ALA A 49 7.56 -23.42 29.04
CA ALA A 49 7.78 -23.16 30.48
C ALA A 49 6.87 -22.04 30.99
N ASP A 50 6.55 -21.08 30.11
CA ASP A 50 5.67 -19.95 30.40
C ASP A 50 4.25 -20.24 29.91
N LYS A 51 3.28 -20.21 30.83
CA LYS A 51 1.86 -20.47 30.51
C LYS A 51 1.25 -19.38 29.63
N ASN A 52 1.74 -18.14 29.70
CA ASN A 52 1.26 -17.05 28.85
C ASN A 52 1.78 -17.21 27.43
N LEU A 53 3.02 -17.71 27.27
CA LEU A 53 3.53 -18.11 25.96
C LEU A 53 2.77 -19.31 25.42
N GLU A 54 2.54 -20.34 26.26
CA GLU A 54 1.71 -21.48 25.89
C GLU A 54 0.34 -21.02 25.39
N GLN A 55 -0.32 -20.12 26.13
CA GLN A 55 -1.62 -19.59 25.76
C GLN A 55 -1.57 -18.80 24.46
N ALA A 56 -0.52 -17.99 24.25
CA ALA A 56 -0.34 -17.29 22.97
C ALA A 56 -0.18 -18.25 21.79
N ILE A 57 0.52 -19.38 21.98
CA ILE A 57 0.60 -20.44 20.97
C ILE A 57 -0.75 -21.10 20.77
N ARG A 58 -1.48 -21.43 21.84
CA ARG A 58 -2.84 -22.00 21.77
C ARG A 58 -3.79 -21.12 20.99
N ASP A 59 -3.79 -19.82 21.24
CA ASP A 59 -4.57 -18.83 20.51
C ASP A 59 -4.19 -18.87 19.01
N LYS A 60 -2.88 -18.93 18.72
CA LYS A 60 -2.34 -18.96 17.35
C LYS A 60 -2.75 -20.21 16.55
N ILE A 61 -2.89 -21.36 17.23
CA ILE A 61 -3.28 -22.64 16.60
C ILE A 61 -4.75 -22.99 16.84
N TYR A 62 -5.54 -22.06 17.40
CA TYR A 62 -6.96 -22.24 17.74
C TYR A 62 -7.25 -23.48 18.61
N LYS A 63 -6.38 -23.76 19.58
CA LYS A 63 -6.46 -24.97 20.44
C LYS A 63 -6.78 -24.64 21.89
N THR A 64 -8.02 -24.89 22.29
CA THR A 64 -8.54 -24.51 23.61
C THR A 64 -8.17 -25.46 24.76
N SER A 65 -7.79 -26.72 24.46
CA SER A 65 -7.45 -27.71 25.49
C SER A 65 -6.56 -28.84 24.95
N GLY A 66 -6.06 -29.71 25.84
CA GLY A 66 -5.20 -30.85 25.51
C GLY A 66 -3.74 -30.47 25.21
N PRO A 67 -2.84 -31.47 25.03
CA PRO A 67 -1.42 -31.22 24.78
C PRO A 67 -1.20 -30.56 23.41
N ILE A 68 -0.28 -29.60 23.34
CA ILE A 68 0.25 -29.06 22.09
C ILE A 68 1.29 -30.05 21.57
N ARG A 69 1.22 -30.41 20.29
CA ARG A 69 2.12 -31.38 19.66
C ARG A 69 2.82 -30.75 18.47
N LYS A 70 3.93 -31.35 18.03
CA LYS A 70 4.67 -30.90 16.83
C LYS A 70 3.78 -30.72 15.59
N SER A 71 2.80 -31.60 15.38
CA SER A 71 1.85 -31.45 14.27
C SER A 71 0.96 -30.21 14.40
N ASP A 72 0.61 -29.81 15.63
CA ASP A 72 -0.27 -28.66 15.86
C ASP A 72 0.42 -27.34 15.49
N VAL A 73 1.75 -27.28 15.61
CA VAL A 73 2.54 -26.07 15.36
C VAL A 73 3.33 -26.10 14.05
N ALA A 74 3.10 -27.12 13.21
CA ALA A 74 3.82 -27.30 11.95
C ALA A 74 3.62 -26.14 10.95
N ASN A 75 2.58 -25.32 11.15
CA ASN A 75 2.29 -24.17 10.28
C ASN A 75 2.57 -22.83 10.97
N VAL A 76 3.18 -22.85 12.16
CA VAL A 76 3.50 -21.63 12.90
C VAL A 76 4.85 -21.10 12.42
N GLN A 77 4.79 -20.18 11.45
CA GLN A 77 5.95 -19.50 10.91
C GLN A 77 6.21 -18.15 11.56
N TYR A 78 5.14 -17.52 12.05
CA TYR A 78 5.21 -16.23 12.72
C TYR A 78 4.48 -16.26 14.05
N LEU A 79 5.09 -15.59 15.03
CA LEU A 79 4.53 -15.38 16.36
C LEU A 79 4.58 -13.89 16.69
N TYR A 80 3.42 -13.24 16.65
CA TYR A 80 3.27 -11.81 16.91
C TYR A 80 2.44 -11.58 18.16
N ILE A 81 3.04 -10.92 19.14
CA ILE A 81 2.47 -10.63 20.45
C ILE A 81 2.81 -9.18 20.75
N TYR A 82 1.91 -8.27 20.40
CA TYR A 82 2.14 -6.83 20.52
C TYR A 82 1.72 -6.23 21.87
N SER A 83 0.96 -6.97 22.65
CA SER A 83 0.48 -6.54 23.96
C SER A 83 1.20 -7.28 25.07
N ASN A 84 1.32 -6.62 26.22
CA ASN A 84 1.76 -7.28 27.45
C ASN A 84 0.82 -8.45 27.82
N LYS A 85 1.31 -9.68 27.64
CA LYS A 85 0.66 -10.91 28.10
C LYS A 85 1.35 -11.46 29.36
N GLY A 86 2.30 -10.74 29.94
CA GLY A 86 3.09 -11.18 31.09
C GLY A 86 4.02 -12.35 30.78
N ILE A 87 4.49 -12.48 29.53
CA ILE A 87 5.42 -13.54 29.12
C ILE A 87 6.83 -13.21 29.65
N LYS A 88 7.40 -14.13 30.42
CA LYS A 88 8.72 -14.00 31.05
C LYS A 88 9.77 -14.91 30.43
N SER A 89 9.37 -16.08 29.93
CA SER A 89 10.28 -17.06 29.32
C SER A 89 9.83 -17.45 27.92
N LEU A 90 10.81 -17.57 27.03
CA LEU A 90 10.62 -18.09 25.67
C LEU A 90 10.89 -19.59 25.55
N ALA A 91 11.18 -20.29 26.65
CA ALA A 91 11.50 -21.71 26.60
C ALA A 91 10.31 -22.52 26.07
N GLY A 92 10.57 -23.30 25.02
CA GLY A 92 9.57 -23.98 24.21
C GLY A 92 9.48 -23.43 22.78
N ILE A 93 9.87 -22.16 22.55
CA ILE A 93 9.83 -21.53 21.22
C ILE A 93 10.80 -22.21 20.24
N GLU A 94 11.90 -22.78 20.74
CA GLU A 94 12.88 -23.51 19.93
C GLU A 94 12.33 -24.82 19.34
N GLN A 95 11.16 -25.26 19.82
CA GLN A 95 10.49 -26.48 19.35
C GLN A 95 9.56 -26.20 18.16
N LEU A 96 9.40 -24.94 17.73
CA LEU A 96 8.60 -24.54 16.59
C LEU A 96 9.40 -24.72 15.28
N PRO A 97 9.08 -25.72 14.44
CA PRO A 97 10.00 -26.20 13.39
C PRO A 97 10.18 -25.24 12.21
N TYR A 98 9.21 -24.37 11.94
CA TYR A 98 9.20 -23.48 10.78
C TYR A 98 9.14 -22.00 11.16
N LEU A 99 9.42 -21.67 12.42
CA LEU A 99 9.36 -20.29 12.90
C LEU A 99 10.46 -19.44 12.27
N THR A 100 10.05 -18.42 11.53
CA THR A 100 10.91 -17.43 10.86
C THR A 100 10.78 -16.05 11.48
N ASP A 101 9.68 -15.77 12.16
CA ASP A 101 9.28 -14.42 12.55
C ASP A 101 8.79 -14.37 14.00
N VAL A 102 9.45 -13.59 14.84
CA VAL A 102 9.11 -13.46 16.26
C VAL A 102 9.04 -12.00 16.65
N TYR A 103 7.86 -11.52 17.03
CA TYR A 103 7.64 -10.18 17.55
C TYR A 103 6.94 -10.31 18.88
N ILE A 104 7.65 -10.00 19.95
CA ILE A 104 7.09 -10.05 21.29
C ILE A 104 7.42 -8.72 21.95
N LEU A 105 6.42 -7.85 21.97
CA LEU A 105 6.51 -6.49 22.48
C LEU A 105 5.81 -6.38 23.83
N GLU A 106 6.26 -5.45 24.67
CA GLU A 106 5.65 -5.14 25.97
C GLU A 106 5.59 -6.33 26.94
N ASN A 107 6.45 -7.33 26.81
CA ASN A 107 6.47 -8.49 27.71
C ASN A 107 7.77 -8.52 28.52
N PRO A 108 7.72 -8.85 29.82
CA PRO A 108 8.88 -8.85 30.71
C PRO A 108 9.79 -10.08 30.48
N ILE A 109 10.26 -10.28 29.25
CA ILE A 109 11.11 -11.41 28.88
C ILE A 109 12.50 -11.21 29.48
N THR A 110 12.96 -12.20 30.24
CA THR A 110 14.28 -12.16 30.87
C THR A 110 15.30 -13.05 30.17
N ASP A 111 14.85 -14.13 29.53
CA ASP A 111 15.73 -15.10 28.87
C ASP A 111 15.41 -15.24 27.38
N LEU A 112 16.35 -14.80 26.55
CA LEU A 112 16.30 -14.90 25.09
C LEU A 112 17.07 -16.12 24.54
N THR A 113 17.74 -16.90 25.38
CA THR A 113 18.56 -18.06 24.99
C THR A 113 17.83 -19.04 24.04
N PRO A 114 16.52 -19.34 24.23
CA PRO A 114 15.78 -20.20 23.31
C PRO A 114 15.84 -19.78 21.84
N LEU A 115 15.91 -18.47 21.55
CA LEU A 115 15.96 -17.94 20.18
C LEU A 115 17.21 -18.42 19.41
N THR A 116 18.31 -18.69 20.10
CA THR A 116 19.56 -19.20 19.47
C THR A 116 19.40 -20.57 18.83
N LYS A 117 18.35 -21.31 19.19
CA LYS A 117 18.05 -22.65 18.67
C LYS A 117 16.99 -22.62 17.56
N VAL A 118 16.35 -21.48 17.29
CA VAL A 118 15.36 -21.31 16.22
C VAL A 118 16.09 -21.14 14.88
N LYS A 119 16.30 -22.26 14.17
CA LYS A 119 17.15 -22.31 12.96
C LYS A 119 16.67 -21.41 11.82
N GLY A 120 15.35 -21.22 11.69
CA GLY A 120 14.72 -20.47 10.60
C GLY A 120 14.54 -18.98 10.86
N LEU A 121 14.87 -18.48 12.06
CA LEU A 121 14.55 -17.11 12.47
C LEU A 121 15.22 -16.08 11.54
N LYS A 122 14.43 -15.32 10.80
CA LYS A 122 14.88 -14.25 9.91
C LYS A 122 14.59 -12.87 10.49
N ASN A 123 13.50 -12.73 11.23
CA ASN A 123 13.03 -11.43 11.69
C ASN A 123 12.65 -11.47 13.17
N LEU A 124 13.19 -10.53 13.93
CA LEU A 124 13.06 -10.48 15.37
C LEU A 124 12.66 -9.08 15.83
N GLY A 125 11.55 -8.97 16.54
CA GLY A 125 11.10 -7.78 17.22
C GLY A 125 10.95 -7.99 18.72
N LEU A 126 11.63 -7.16 19.50
CA LEU A 126 11.59 -7.18 20.95
C LEU A 126 11.44 -5.75 21.47
N SER A 127 10.66 -5.58 22.54
CA SER A 127 10.66 -4.34 23.31
C SER A 127 10.61 -4.59 24.80
N TYR A 128 11.09 -3.62 25.57
CA TYR A 128 11.17 -3.70 27.03
C TYR A 128 12.00 -4.89 27.53
N VAL A 129 12.99 -5.32 26.74
CA VAL A 129 13.96 -6.35 27.13
C VAL A 129 15.25 -5.68 27.58
N ASN A 130 15.83 -6.17 28.67
CA ASN A 130 17.04 -5.56 29.22
C ASN A 130 18.25 -5.65 28.26
N PRO A 131 19.13 -4.63 28.24
CA PRO A 131 20.30 -4.60 27.35
C PRO A 131 21.26 -5.79 27.46
N ALA A 132 21.42 -6.36 28.65
CA ALA A 132 22.36 -7.46 28.89
C ALA A 132 21.90 -8.76 28.19
N SER A 133 20.61 -9.09 28.27
CA SER A 133 20.02 -10.23 27.56
C SER A 133 20.12 -10.06 26.04
N ILE A 134 19.90 -8.84 25.53
CA ILE A 134 20.03 -8.53 24.10
C ILE A 134 21.48 -8.72 23.63
N SER A 135 22.42 -8.05 24.29
CA SER A 135 23.84 -8.09 23.90
C SER A 135 24.47 -9.49 24.02
N ALA A 136 23.97 -10.34 24.91
CA ALA A 136 24.43 -11.72 25.05
C ALA A 136 23.92 -12.67 23.93
N ILE A 137 22.76 -12.38 23.33
CA ILE A 137 22.05 -13.31 22.44
C ILE A 137 22.03 -12.84 20.98
N VAL A 138 21.70 -11.57 20.72
CA VAL A 138 21.56 -11.04 19.35
C VAL A 138 22.79 -11.27 18.47
N PRO A 139 24.05 -11.14 18.96
CA PRO A 139 25.24 -11.39 18.13
C PRO A 139 25.33 -12.80 17.55
N LYS A 140 24.63 -13.76 18.16
CA LYS A 140 24.59 -15.17 17.73
C LYS A 140 23.57 -15.41 16.62
N LEU A 141 22.67 -14.46 16.36
CA LEU A 141 21.58 -14.55 15.39
C LEU A 141 21.99 -13.90 14.05
N THR A 142 23.12 -14.34 13.47
CA THR A 142 23.73 -13.72 12.28
C THR A 142 22.94 -13.93 10.99
N GLN A 143 21.94 -14.82 11.02
CA GLN A 143 21.03 -15.08 9.92
C GLN A 143 19.92 -14.02 9.76
N LEU A 144 19.74 -13.14 10.75
CA LEU A 144 18.66 -12.15 10.72
C LEU A 144 18.77 -11.21 9.52
N THR A 145 17.63 -10.94 8.89
CA THR A 145 17.44 -9.92 7.85
C THR A 145 16.76 -8.68 8.38
N SER A 146 15.97 -8.80 9.45
CA SER A 146 15.31 -7.66 10.08
C SER A 146 15.34 -7.77 11.61
N LEU A 147 15.65 -6.65 12.27
CA LEU A 147 15.80 -6.58 13.71
C LEU A 147 15.18 -5.29 14.26
N TYR A 148 14.28 -5.45 15.24
CA TYR A 148 13.56 -4.37 15.89
C TYR A 148 13.81 -4.49 17.40
N LEU A 149 14.51 -3.52 17.98
CA LEU A 149 14.82 -3.46 19.39
C LEU A 149 14.35 -2.11 19.93
N THR A 150 13.07 -2.00 20.24
CA THR A 150 12.45 -0.73 20.64
C THR A 150 12.28 -0.65 22.15
N ASN A 151 12.56 0.51 22.75
CA ASN A 151 12.36 0.70 24.20
C ASN A 151 13.09 -0.36 25.06
N CYS A 152 14.33 -0.67 24.70
CA CYS A 152 15.17 -1.67 25.37
C CYS A 152 16.31 -1.05 26.19
N GLU A 153 16.27 0.27 26.41
CA GLU A 153 17.27 1.03 27.17
C GLU A 153 18.71 0.88 26.63
N LEU A 154 18.87 0.58 25.34
CA LEU A 154 20.20 0.34 24.73
C LEU A 154 21.03 1.62 24.68
N THR A 155 22.28 1.55 25.13
CA THR A 155 23.27 2.64 24.96
C THR A 155 24.41 2.24 24.02
N ASP A 156 24.81 0.96 24.05
CA ASP A 156 25.82 0.38 23.17
C ASP A 156 25.15 -0.63 22.23
N ILE A 157 25.48 -0.54 20.94
CA ILE A 157 25.02 -1.44 19.89
C ILE A 157 26.17 -2.11 19.14
N SER A 158 27.40 -2.05 19.67
CA SER A 158 28.59 -2.69 19.10
C SER A 158 28.40 -4.20 18.85
N PHE A 159 27.52 -4.83 19.65
CA PHE A 159 27.12 -6.22 19.53
C PHE A 159 26.45 -6.55 18.18
N LEU A 160 25.94 -5.56 17.44
CA LEU A 160 25.35 -5.75 16.10
C LEU A 160 26.38 -6.04 14.99
N LYS A 161 27.68 -5.86 15.26
CA LYS A 161 28.77 -6.02 14.27
C LYS A 161 28.73 -7.32 13.44
N PRO A 162 28.32 -8.48 13.99
CA PRO A 162 28.24 -9.72 13.21
C PRO A 162 27.05 -9.80 12.23
N LEU A 163 26.01 -8.97 12.38
CA LEU A 163 24.73 -9.07 11.65
C LEU A 163 24.78 -8.39 10.27
N LYS A 164 25.66 -8.89 9.39
CA LYS A 164 25.93 -8.30 8.06
C LYS A 164 24.79 -8.46 7.04
N ASN A 165 23.79 -9.28 7.35
CA ASN A 165 22.67 -9.58 6.46
C ASN A 165 21.44 -8.67 6.67
N LEU A 166 21.47 -7.78 7.66
CA LEU A 166 20.36 -6.89 7.94
C LEU A 166 20.05 -5.98 6.75
N THR A 167 18.79 -5.97 6.36
CA THR A 167 18.19 -5.06 5.39
C THR A 167 17.33 -4.00 6.08
N SER A 168 16.79 -4.32 7.26
CA SER A 168 16.02 -3.41 8.11
C SER A 168 16.50 -3.48 9.56
N LEU A 169 16.70 -2.32 10.18
CA LEU A 169 17.10 -2.18 11.57
C LEU A 169 16.33 -1.04 12.22
N ASP A 170 15.66 -1.34 13.33
CA ASP A 170 14.96 -0.38 14.16
C ASP A 170 15.48 -0.42 15.60
N LEU A 171 15.91 0.75 16.07
CA LEU A 171 16.48 1.02 17.38
C LEU A 171 15.76 2.19 18.06
N THR A 172 14.50 2.42 17.69
CA THR A 172 13.68 3.54 18.17
C THR A 172 13.41 3.45 19.68
N TYR A 173 13.41 4.59 20.37
CA TYR A 173 13.27 4.72 21.84
C TYR A 173 14.35 4.00 22.65
N ASN A 174 15.63 4.20 22.30
CA ASN A 174 16.72 3.78 23.16
C ASN A 174 17.52 5.00 23.64
N HIS A 175 18.77 4.79 24.05
CA HIS A 175 19.67 5.83 24.56
C HIS A 175 21.00 5.81 23.79
N ILE A 176 20.94 5.48 22.50
CA ILE A 176 22.10 5.28 21.63
C ILE A 176 22.68 6.64 21.23
N GLN A 177 23.99 6.72 21.21
CA GLN A 177 24.73 7.87 20.68
C GLN A 177 25.59 7.46 19.49
N ASP A 178 26.35 6.37 19.64
CA ASP A 178 27.26 5.88 18.61
C ASP A 178 26.56 4.85 17.69
N ILE A 179 26.38 5.23 16.42
CA ILE A 179 25.85 4.35 15.37
C ILE A 179 26.94 3.81 14.43
N SER A 180 28.22 3.93 14.78
CA SER A 180 29.38 3.52 13.95
C SER A 180 29.29 2.09 13.43
N VAL A 181 28.70 1.18 14.21
CA VAL A 181 28.51 -0.23 13.83
C VAL A 181 27.70 -0.40 12.54
N VAL A 182 26.78 0.53 12.24
CA VAL A 182 25.87 0.48 11.08
C VAL A 182 26.63 0.53 9.76
N SER A 183 27.83 1.12 9.74
CA SER A 183 28.72 1.12 8.56
C SER A 183 29.09 -0.27 8.03
N ASN A 184 28.95 -1.32 8.86
CA ASN A 184 29.22 -2.72 8.48
C ASN A 184 28.04 -3.39 7.76
N MET A 185 26.86 -2.74 7.71
CA MET A 185 25.61 -3.32 7.21
C MET A 185 25.38 -2.95 5.75
N ALA A 186 26.21 -3.50 4.85
CA ALA A 186 26.21 -3.14 3.42
C ALA A 186 24.89 -3.40 2.66
N LYS A 187 23.93 -4.11 3.25
CA LYS A 187 22.60 -4.41 2.70
C LYS A 187 21.47 -3.59 3.32
N LEU A 188 21.78 -2.73 4.29
CA LEU A 188 20.79 -1.97 5.05
C LEU A 188 20.11 -0.93 4.16
N ASN A 189 18.80 -1.08 3.97
CA ASN A 189 17.97 -0.18 3.18
C ASN A 189 16.94 0.58 4.02
N SER A 190 16.61 0.09 5.22
CA SER A 190 15.72 0.77 6.17
C SER A 190 16.42 0.91 7.50
N PHE A 191 16.62 2.14 7.95
CA PHE A 191 17.23 2.42 9.25
C PHE A 191 16.36 3.36 10.08
N GLU A 192 15.96 2.89 11.25
CA GLU A 192 15.14 3.63 12.19
C GLU A 192 15.85 3.72 13.54
N ALA A 193 15.99 4.93 14.06
CA ALA A 193 16.57 5.18 15.36
C ALA A 193 15.96 6.45 15.99
N ARG A 194 14.63 6.58 15.88
CA ARG A 194 13.93 7.76 16.41
C ARG A 194 14.04 7.82 17.93
N TYR A 195 14.05 9.02 18.49
CA TYR A 195 14.01 9.30 19.91
C TYR A 195 15.09 8.57 20.73
N ASN A 196 16.32 8.58 20.22
CA ASN A 196 17.50 8.16 20.98
C ASN A 196 18.13 9.32 21.78
N GLU A 197 17.64 10.55 21.57
CA GLU A 197 18.01 11.80 22.25
C GLU A 197 19.48 12.25 22.10
N LYS A 198 20.38 11.41 21.58
CA LYS A 198 21.83 11.66 21.59
C LYS A 198 22.55 11.39 20.27
N ILE A 199 21.88 10.83 19.26
CA ILE A 199 22.52 10.63 17.95
C ILE A 199 22.78 12.00 17.31
N GLU A 200 24.02 12.22 16.89
CA GLU A 200 24.46 13.48 16.26
C GLU A 200 25.25 13.24 14.96
N ASP A 201 26.05 12.17 14.91
CA ASP A 201 26.90 11.85 13.77
C ASP A 201 26.24 10.87 12.79
N LEU A 202 26.05 11.33 11.55
CA LEU A 202 25.53 10.53 10.44
C LEU A 202 26.62 9.98 9.50
N SER A 203 27.90 10.25 9.80
CA SER A 203 29.04 9.71 9.03
C SER A 203 29.01 8.19 8.83
N PRO A 204 28.51 7.37 9.78
CA PRO A 204 28.43 5.91 9.59
C PRO A 204 27.45 5.46 8.50
N LEU A 205 26.54 6.33 8.05
CA LEU A 205 25.60 6.02 6.97
C LEU A 205 26.24 6.18 5.58
N ALA A 206 27.42 6.79 5.47
CA ALA A 206 28.09 7.00 4.21
C ALA A 206 28.31 5.67 3.46
N GLY A 207 27.94 5.63 2.18
CA GLY A 207 28.08 4.46 1.32
C GLY A 207 27.00 3.37 1.51
N LEU A 208 26.04 3.56 2.42
CA LEU A 208 24.94 2.60 2.61
C LEU A 208 23.82 2.79 1.58
N PRO A 209 23.11 1.70 1.19
CA PRO A 209 22.01 1.74 0.23
C PRO A 209 20.66 2.09 0.89
N ILE A 210 20.64 3.11 1.74
CA ILE A 210 19.44 3.54 2.47
C ILE A 210 18.35 4.02 1.49
N ARG A 211 17.12 3.59 1.75
CA ARG A 211 15.89 3.96 1.04
C ARG A 211 14.87 4.64 1.96
N PHE A 212 14.82 4.17 3.21
CA PHE A 212 13.96 4.70 4.26
C PHE A 212 14.84 5.05 5.47
N LEU A 213 14.78 6.31 5.90
CA LEU A 213 15.60 6.82 6.99
C LEU A 213 14.72 7.55 7.99
N TYR A 214 14.70 7.07 9.23
CA TYR A 214 13.88 7.64 10.28
C TYR A 214 14.67 7.91 11.56
N LEU A 215 14.98 9.19 11.79
CA LEU A 215 15.91 9.66 12.81
C LEU A 215 15.36 10.82 13.64
N SER A 216 14.03 10.98 13.71
CA SER A 216 13.42 12.05 14.48
C SER A 216 13.75 11.96 15.97
N GLY A 217 13.74 13.08 16.70
CA GLY A 217 14.02 13.11 18.13
C GLY A 217 15.46 12.78 18.53
N ASN A 218 16.41 13.33 17.80
CA ASN A 218 17.84 13.20 18.08
C ASN A 218 18.50 14.58 18.21
N LYS A 219 19.84 14.64 18.12
CA LYS A 219 20.64 15.88 18.17
C LYS A 219 21.38 16.12 16.87
N ILE A 220 20.83 15.65 15.75
CA ILE A 220 21.45 15.78 14.44
C ILE A 220 21.43 17.26 14.05
N ALA A 221 22.59 17.83 13.80
CA ALA A 221 22.74 19.18 13.27
C ALA A 221 23.33 19.17 11.84
N ASP A 222 24.25 18.25 11.57
CA ASP A 222 24.89 18.10 10.27
C ASP A 222 24.33 16.89 9.51
N ILE A 223 23.62 17.17 8.41
CA ILE A 223 23.10 16.15 7.50
C ILE A 223 23.94 16.00 6.21
N LYS A 224 25.07 16.70 6.09
CA LYS A 224 26.00 16.54 4.94
C LYS A 224 26.43 15.10 4.69
N PRO A 225 26.61 14.23 5.70
CA PRO A 225 26.92 12.82 5.44
C PRO A 225 25.89 12.10 4.55
N LEU A 226 24.62 12.53 4.53
CA LEU A 226 23.59 11.94 3.67
C LEU A 226 23.90 12.11 2.18
N SER A 227 24.69 13.12 1.80
CA SER A 227 25.23 13.28 0.44
C SER A 227 26.17 12.15 0.01
N LYS A 228 26.58 11.27 0.94
CA LYS A 228 27.46 10.11 0.65
C LYS A 228 26.69 8.80 0.57
N LEU A 229 25.35 8.81 0.66
CA LEU A 229 24.54 7.61 0.45
C LEU A 229 24.76 7.05 -0.97
N LYS A 230 24.83 5.72 -1.08
CA LYS A 230 25.23 5.03 -2.32
C LYS A 230 24.27 5.25 -3.48
N PHE A 231 22.97 5.33 -3.19
CA PHE A 231 21.90 5.39 -4.18
C PHE A 231 20.89 6.50 -3.84
N LYS A 232 21.28 7.78 -4.00
CA LYS A 232 20.41 8.94 -3.69
C LYS A 232 19.06 8.92 -4.43
N HIS A 233 19.03 8.35 -5.63
CA HIS A 233 17.82 8.18 -6.43
C HIS A 233 16.86 7.09 -5.90
N GLU A 234 17.27 6.33 -4.88
CA GLU A 234 16.48 5.28 -4.26
C GLU A 234 16.03 5.65 -2.84
N VAL A 235 16.31 6.89 -2.39
CA VAL A 235 15.81 7.41 -1.12
C VAL A 235 14.39 7.93 -1.34
N TYR A 236 13.42 7.32 -0.65
CA TYR A 236 12.00 7.60 -0.82
C TYR A 236 11.39 8.33 0.37
N ALA A 237 11.88 8.05 1.58
CA ALA A 237 11.39 8.69 2.80
C ALA A 237 12.55 9.06 3.73
N ILE A 238 12.50 10.30 4.23
CA ILE A 238 13.39 10.82 5.26
C ILE A 238 12.53 11.47 6.34
N ASP A 239 12.75 11.06 7.59
CA ASP A 239 12.17 11.68 8.77
C ASP A 239 13.31 12.13 9.70
N LEU A 240 13.39 13.44 9.87
CA LEU A 240 14.40 14.14 10.64
C LEU A 240 13.74 15.14 11.62
N GLU A 241 12.45 14.98 11.90
CA GLU A 241 11.70 15.86 12.82
C GLU A 241 12.40 15.95 14.19
N PHE A 242 12.29 17.09 14.88
CA PHE A 242 12.76 17.23 16.26
C PHE A 242 14.27 16.93 16.41
N ASN A 243 15.07 17.66 15.64
CA ASN A 243 16.54 17.62 15.66
C ASN A 243 17.10 19.07 15.78
N ALA A 244 18.38 19.27 15.46
CA ALA A 244 19.07 20.56 15.52
C ALA A 244 19.53 21.05 14.13
N ILE A 245 18.83 20.65 13.07
CA ILE A 245 19.21 20.92 11.68
C ILE A 245 18.90 22.38 11.33
N THR A 246 19.90 23.09 10.80
CA THR A 246 19.73 24.46 10.30
C THR A 246 19.75 24.53 8.77
N ASP A 247 20.50 23.63 8.13
CA ASP A 247 20.75 23.60 6.68
C ASP A 247 20.14 22.32 6.08
N VAL A 248 19.13 22.49 5.24
CA VAL A 248 18.40 21.41 4.56
C VAL A 248 18.84 21.22 3.10
N SER A 249 19.88 21.93 2.63
CA SER A 249 20.29 21.92 1.22
C SER A 249 20.61 20.53 0.68
N VAL A 250 21.17 19.64 1.52
CA VAL A 250 21.49 18.25 1.15
C VAL A 250 20.25 17.47 0.72
N ILE A 251 19.08 17.80 1.25
CA ILE A 251 17.83 17.11 0.90
C ILE A 251 17.48 17.32 -0.58
N ALA A 252 17.92 18.43 -1.19
CA ALA A 252 17.74 18.72 -2.61
C ALA A 252 18.41 17.67 -3.53
N GLU A 253 19.36 16.88 -3.01
CA GLU A 253 20.08 15.85 -3.74
C GLU A 253 19.32 14.52 -3.89
N PHE A 254 18.11 14.40 -3.31
CA PHE A 254 17.26 13.21 -3.38
C PHE A 254 16.09 13.42 -4.37
N PRO A 255 16.29 13.25 -5.69
CA PRO A 255 15.32 13.65 -6.72
C PRO A 255 14.03 12.80 -6.76
N ASN A 256 14.03 11.66 -6.08
CA ASN A 256 12.90 10.72 -5.99
C ASN A 256 12.32 10.65 -4.56
N LEU A 257 12.66 11.61 -3.70
CA LEU A 257 12.08 11.71 -2.36
C LEU A 257 10.57 11.97 -2.48
N LEU A 258 9.77 11.19 -1.75
CA LEU A 258 8.31 11.28 -1.74
C LEU A 258 7.78 11.76 -0.39
N SER A 259 8.47 11.39 0.70
CA SER A 259 8.11 11.76 2.05
C SER A 259 9.28 12.46 2.73
N LEU A 260 9.02 13.66 3.26
CA LEU A 260 9.98 14.40 4.08
C LEU A 260 9.28 14.93 5.33
N ASP A 261 9.71 14.45 6.50
CA ASP A 261 9.36 15.08 7.77
C ASP A 261 10.62 15.78 8.33
N ILE A 262 10.55 17.09 8.55
CA ILE A 262 11.67 17.97 8.94
C ILE A 262 11.25 19.06 9.95
N GLU A 263 9.99 19.08 10.40
CA GLU A 263 9.51 20.04 11.40
C GLU A 263 10.28 19.94 12.72
N LEU A 264 10.09 20.94 13.58
CA LEU A 264 10.75 21.03 14.89
C LEU A 264 12.29 21.02 14.81
N ASN A 265 12.84 21.57 13.72
CA ASN A 265 14.25 21.88 13.54
C ASN A 265 14.44 23.41 13.45
N PRO A 266 15.59 23.96 13.88
CA PRO A 266 15.93 25.38 13.70
C PRO A 266 16.34 25.70 12.24
N VAL A 267 15.58 25.23 11.26
CA VAL A 267 15.86 25.46 9.83
C VAL A 267 15.78 26.95 9.53
N THR A 268 16.85 27.50 8.94
CA THR A 268 16.93 28.94 8.65
C THR A 268 16.17 29.32 7.39
N THR A 269 16.09 28.40 6.42
CA THR A 269 15.34 28.56 5.18
C THR A 269 14.99 27.22 4.57
N PHE A 270 13.78 27.11 4.02
CA PHE A 270 13.36 25.95 3.21
C PHE A 270 13.56 26.15 1.71
N LEU A 271 14.08 27.31 1.29
CA LEU A 271 14.27 27.66 -0.11
C LEU A 271 15.05 26.60 -0.91
N PRO A 272 16.14 25.97 -0.40
CA PRO A 272 16.88 24.96 -1.15
C PRO A 272 16.06 23.72 -1.54
N ILE A 273 15.00 23.41 -0.77
CA ILE A 273 14.16 22.23 -0.97
C ILE A 273 12.75 22.60 -1.44
N TYR A 274 12.43 23.89 -1.56
CA TYR A 274 11.14 24.36 -2.01
C TYR A 274 10.79 23.87 -3.43
N PRO A 275 11.72 23.84 -4.41
CA PRO A 275 11.41 23.32 -5.74
C PRO A 275 10.79 21.92 -5.73
N MET A 276 11.33 21.00 -4.92
CA MET A 276 10.83 19.62 -4.87
C MET A 276 9.52 19.46 -4.08
N SER A 277 8.98 20.52 -3.49
CA SER A 277 7.83 20.45 -2.57
C SER A 277 6.52 20.00 -3.24
N SER A 278 6.40 20.10 -4.55
CA SER A 278 5.30 19.59 -5.40
C SER A 278 5.42 18.10 -5.73
N LYS A 279 6.62 17.50 -5.61
CA LYS A 279 6.84 16.06 -5.76
C LYS A 279 6.53 15.28 -4.49
N LEU A 280 6.67 15.92 -3.33
CA LEU A 280 6.43 15.28 -2.03
C LEU A 280 4.93 14.97 -1.86
N THR A 281 4.62 13.69 -1.63
CA THR A 281 3.27 13.22 -1.27
C THR A 281 2.97 13.45 0.20
N LYS A 282 4.01 13.47 1.04
CA LYS A 282 3.95 13.84 2.45
C LYS A 282 5.07 14.83 2.77
N LYS A 283 4.69 15.97 3.35
CA LYS A 283 5.62 16.97 3.88
C LYS A 283 5.00 17.67 5.08
N ASP A 284 5.84 18.07 6.02
CA ASP A 284 5.46 18.85 7.20
C ASP A 284 5.99 20.29 7.15
N PHE A 285 6.85 20.66 6.20
CA PHE A 285 7.35 22.04 6.08
C PHE A 285 6.53 22.94 5.15
N ALA A 286 6.58 24.24 5.41
CA ALA A 286 6.07 25.30 4.56
C ALA A 286 7.04 26.50 4.56
N LEU A 287 6.98 27.33 3.51
CA LEU A 287 7.76 28.56 3.45
C LEU A 287 7.33 29.55 4.52
N GLY A 288 8.29 30.10 5.26
CA GLY A 288 8.06 31.20 6.21
C GLY A 288 8.16 32.57 5.56
N ALA A 289 7.84 33.63 6.32
CA ALA A 289 7.95 35.01 5.84
C ALA A 289 9.38 35.38 5.39
N SER A 290 10.40 34.85 6.06
CA SER A 290 11.81 35.02 5.68
C SER A 290 12.16 34.37 4.35
N ASP A 291 11.55 33.21 4.05
CA ASP A 291 11.72 32.53 2.76
C ASP A 291 11.02 33.30 1.64
N LEU A 292 9.79 33.75 1.89
CA LEU A 292 9.01 34.52 0.91
C LEU A 292 9.69 35.84 0.52
N ALA A 293 10.47 36.44 1.43
CA ALA A 293 11.23 37.65 1.16
C ALA A 293 12.54 37.41 0.37
N GLN A 294 12.97 36.15 0.19
CA GLN A 294 14.23 35.87 -0.51
C GLN A 294 14.13 36.25 -1.99
N PRO A 295 15.21 36.81 -2.57
CA PRO A 295 15.25 37.12 -4.00
C PRO A 295 15.31 35.85 -4.84
N VAL A 296 14.62 35.86 -5.98
CA VAL A 296 14.74 34.83 -7.01
C VAL A 296 15.38 35.46 -8.24
N HIS A 297 16.47 34.86 -8.71
CA HIS A 297 17.20 35.33 -9.88
C HIS A 297 16.82 34.51 -11.11
N PHE A 298 16.42 35.19 -12.17
CA PHE A 298 16.16 34.60 -13.48
C PHE A 298 17.31 34.99 -14.42
N ALA A 299 18.08 34.00 -14.88
CA ALA A 299 19.27 34.27 -15.70
C ALA A 299 18.93 34.81 -17.09
N ASP A 300 17.73 34.51 -17.59
CA ASP A 300 17.24 34.94 -18.89
C ASP A 300 16.32 36.16 -18.74
N SER A 301 16.67 37.26 -19.40
CA SER A 301 15.89 38.51 -19.33
C SER A 301 14.51 38.40 -19.98
N GLY A 302 14.32 37.49 -20.94
CA GLY A 302 13.02 37.20 -21.54
C GLY A 302 12.10 36.49 -20.54
N LEU A 303 12.63 35.53 -19.78
CA LEU A 303 11.90 34.86 -18.71
C LEU A 303 11.59 35.84 -17.57
N GLU A 304 12.58 36.62 -17.13
CA GLU A 304 12.38 37.65 -16.10
C GLU A 304 11.29 38.63 -16.51
N ALA A 305 11.30 39.12 -17.76
CA ALA A 305 10.28 40.03 -18.26
C ALA A 305 8.86 39.41 -18.25
N ALA A 306 8.73 38.12 -18.58
CA ALA A 306 7.45 37.41 -18.49
C ALA A 306 6.94 37.34 -17.05
N ILE A 307 7.84 37.07 -16.09
CA ILE A 307 7.51 37.04 -14.66
C ILE A 307 7.08 38.42 -14.18
N ARG A 308 7.84 39.48 -14.51
CA ARG A 308 7.53 40.86 -14.12
C ARG A 308 6.15 41.31 -14.59
N GLU A 309 5.80 40.97 -15.83
CA GLU A 309 4.47 41.23 -16.39
C GLU A 309 3.39 40.46 -15.62
N ALA A 310 3.61 39.18 -15.34
CA ALA A 310 2.65 38.34 -14.61
C ALA A 310 2.37 38.83 -13.18
N ILE A 311 3.37 39.41 -12.50
CA ILE A 311 3.21 39.96 -11.13
C ILE A 311 2.91 41.47 -11.11
N GLY A 312 2.87 42.14 -12.26
CA GLY A 312 2.68 43.60 -12.34
C GLY A 312 3.80 44.43 -11.70
N LYS A 313 5.05 43.94 -11.72
CA LYS A 313 6.21 44.55 -11.04
C LYS A 313 7.36 44.84 -12.03
N PRO A 314 7.36 46.02 -12.70
CA PRO A 314 8.31 46.32 -13.76
C PRO A 314 9.75 46.50 -13.27
N GLU A 315 9.95 46.93 -12.02
CA GLU A 315 11.27 47.22 -11.45
C GLU A 315 11.42 46.61 -10.05
N GLY A 316 12.66 46.61 -9.53
CA GLY A 316 12.99 46.09 -8.21
C GLY A 316 13.14 44.56 -8.14
N THR A 317 13.49 44.06 -6.95
CA THR A 317 13.78 42.65 -6.71
C THR A 317 12.52 41.78 -6.83
N ILE A 318 12.60 40.71 -7.61
CA ILE A 318 11.58 39.64 -7.62
C ILE A 318 11.89 38.69 -6.46
N THR A 319 10.89 38.43 -5.62
CA THR A 319 10.98 37.57 -4.44
C THR A 319 10.21 36.26 -4.63
N VAL A 320 10.47 35.27 -3.77
CA VAL A 320 9.70 34.02 -3.74
C VAL A 320 8.21 34.30 -3.51
N GLY A 321 7.89 35.26 -2.65
CA GLY A 321 6.52 35.72 -2.40
C GLY A 321 5.86 36.28 -3.66
N ASP A 322 6.58 37.12 -4.43
CA ASP A 322 6.05 37.68 -5.68
C ASP A 322 5.67 36.59 -6.69
N ILE A 323 6.49 35.54 -6.84
CA ILE A 323 6.23 34.48 -7.83
C ILE A 323 5.26 33.40 -7.33
N SER A 324 5.05 33.28 -6.02
CA SER A 324 4.19 32.26 -5.40
C SER A 324 2.71 32.35 -5.83
N ILE A 325 2.26 33.53 -6.27
CA ILE A 325 0.88 33.75 -6.72
C ILE A 325 0.63 33.31 -8.18
N ILE A 326 1.69 33.08 -8.95
CA ILE A 326 1.58 32.74 -10.37
C ILE A 326 1.23 31.25 -10.51
N HIS A 327 0.04 30.97 -11.05
CA HIS A 327 -0.43 29.62 -11.38
C HIS A 327 -0.42 29.35 -12.90
N SER A 328 -0.43 30.41 -13.71
CA SER A 328 -0.36 30.36 -15.17
C SER A 328 0.65 31.39 -15.64
N LEU A 329 1.57 30.98 -16.52
CA LEU A 329 2.58 31.86 -17.09
C LEU A 329 2.63 31.72 -18.62
N ASP A 330 2.39 32.82 -19.32
CA ASP A 330 2.71 32.94 -20.74
C ASP A 330 4.05 33.64 -20.94
N ALA A 331 5.04 32.86 -21.34
CA ALA A 331 6.39 33.30 -21.64
C ALA A 331 6.75 33.00 -23.11
N SER A 332 5.76 32.89 -24.00
CA SER A 332 5.97 32.57 -25.41
C SER A 332 6.63 33.72 -26.18
N LYS A 333 7.39 33.40 -27.23
CA LYS A 333 8.02 34.37 -28.17
C LYS A 333 8.97 35.39 -27.53
N ARG A 334 9.66 35.00 -26.46
CA ARG A 334 10.54 35.88 -25.67
C ARG A 334 12.04 35.60 -25.85
N LYS A 335 12.41 34.74 -26.80
CA LYS A 335 13.81 34.33 -27.07
C LYS A 335 14.49 33.70 -25.85
N ILE A 336 13.72 33.05 -24.97
CA ILE A 336 14.21 32.47 -23.72
C ILE A 336 15.13 31.28 -24.01
N GLN A 337 16.34 31.29 -23.46
CA GLN A 337 17.35 30.23 -23.60
C GLN A 337 17.59 29.47 -22.29
N ASP A 338 17.53 30.17 -21.16
CA ASP A 338 17.74 29.62 -19.82
C ASP A 338 16.43 29.68 -19.02
N LEU A 339 16.05 28.54 -18.44
CA LEU A 339 14.84 28.41 -17.63
C LEU A 339 15.13 28.49 -16.12
N SER A 340 16.39 28.68 -15.73
CA SER A 340 16.79 28.74 -14.33
C SER A 340 16.03 29.84 -13.58
N GLY A 341 15.54 29.49 -12.40
CA GLY A 341 14.65 30.30 -11.57
C GLY A 341 13.20 29.81 -11.60
N ILE A 342 12.76 29.15 -12.68
CA ILE A 342 11.39 28.64 -12.79
C ILE A 342 11.09 27.47 -11.83
N GLU A 343 12.14 26.75 -11.38
CA GLU A 343 12.03 25.67 -10.41
C GLU A 343 11.47 26.13 -9.05
N TYR A 344 11.55 27.43 -8.75
CA TYR A 344 10.95 28.05 -7.56
C TYR A 344 9.47 28.36 -7.72
N MET A 345 8.81 27.83 -8.76
CA MET A 345 7.38 27.99 -9.00
C MET A 345 6.63 26.64 -9.02
N PRO A 346 6.79 25.76 -8.01
CA PRO A 346 6.19 24.42 -7.97
C PRO A 346 4.66 24.42 -8.02
N GLN A 347 4.02 25.56 -7.78
CA GLN A 347 2.57 25.78 -7.88
C GLN A 347 2.04 26.00 -9.31
N LEU A 348 2.91 26.14 -10.33
CA LEU A 348 2.48 26.35 -11.71
C LEU A 348 1.60 25.21 -12.22
N ILE A 349 0.47 25.58 -12.82
CA ILE A 349 -0.52 24.69 -13.45
C ILE A 349 -0.41 24.78 -14.97
N GLU A 350 -0.17 25.97 -15.51
CA GLU A 350 -0.06 26.21 -16.94
C GLU A 350 1.22 26.98 -17.27
N LEU A 351 1.97 26.49 -18.26
CA LEU A 351 3.19 27.12 -18.73
C LEU A 351 3.25 27.11 -20.26
N ASN A 352 3.24 28.30 -20.85
CA ASN A 352 3.42 28.50 -22.28
C ASN A 352 4.83 29.04 -22.58
N LEU A 353 5.67 28.19 -23.18
CA LEU A 353 7.03 28.52 -23.62
C LEU A 353 7.17 28.42 -25.15
N THR A 354 6.08 28.43 -25.91
CA THR A 354 6.12 28.30 -27.39
C THR A 354 7.01 29.37 -28.04
N ASP A 355 7.72 29.00 -29.10
CA ASP A 355 8.58 29.87 -29.92
C ASP A 355 9.70 30.57 -29.11
N ASN A 356 10.43 29.79 -28.31
CA ASN A 356 11.62 30.22 -27.56
C ASN A 356 12.88 29.45 -28.01
N GLN A 357 13.96 29.51 -27.24
CA GLN A 357 15.27 28.92 -27.57
C GLN A 357 15.82 28.05 -26.43
N ALA A 358 14.95 27.57 -25.52
CA ALA A 358 15.38 26.82 -24.35
C ALA A 358 16.07 25.52 -24.76
N LYS A 359 17.29 25.30 -24.26
CA LYS A 359 18.12 24.12 -24.58
C LYS A 359 17.98 23.00 -23.57
N SER A 360 17.81 23.37 -22.30
CA SER A 360 17.66 22.44 -21.17
C SER A 360 16.27 22.61 -20.56
N LEU A 361 15.63 21.48 -20.23
CA LEU A 361 14.34 21.47 -19.54
C LEU A 361 14.50 21.12 -18.06
N LYS A 362 15.72 20.85 -17.58
CA LYS A 362 16.00 20.42 -16.21
C LYS A 362 15.35 21.31 -15.12
N PRO A 363 15.30 22.65 -15.24
CA PRO A 363 14.59 23.48 -14.26
C PRO A 363 13.10 23.12 -14.08
N LEU A 364 12.45 22.55 -15.09
CA LEU A 364 11.05 22.16 -15.02
C LEU A 364 10.82 20.86 -14.24
N GLN A 365 11.86 20.09 -13.89
CA GLN A 365 11.73 18.71 -13.38
C GLN A 365 10.85 18.57 -12.13
N TYR A 366 10.70 19.64 -11.35
CA TYR A 366 9.91 19.65 -10.12
C TYR A 366 8.49 20.19 -10.31
N LEU A 367 8.12 20.71 -11.48
CA LEU A 367 6.81 21.30 -11.73
C LEU A 367 5.72 20.24 -12.01
N THR A 368 5.55 19.28 -11.10
CA THR A 368 4.63 18.14 -11.21
C THR A 368 3.14 18.50 -11.06
N GLN A 369 2.84 19.76 -10.71
CA GLN A 369 1.48 20.27 -10.73
C GLN A 369 1.05 20.80 -12.11
N LEU A 370 1.98 20.92 -13.06
CA LEU A 370 1.63 21.34 -14.42
C LEU A 370 0.60 20.39 -15.04
N ARG A 371 -0.42 20.98 -15.64
CA ARG A 371 -1.47 20.32 -16.43
C ARG A 371 -1.35 20.69 -17.90
N THR A 372 -0.86 21.88 -18.18
CA THR A 372 -0.61 22.37 -19.54
C THR A 372 0.84 22.81 -19.66
N LEU A 373 1.57 22.24 -20.62
CA LEU A 373 2.92 22.67 -20.97
C LEU A 373 3.06 22.79 -22.48
N LYS A 374 3.39 23.99 -22.96
CA LYS A 374 3.66 24.25 -24.37
C LYS A 374 5.14 24.56 -24.58
N LEU A 375 5.81 23.78 -25.44
CA LEU A 375 7.25 23.86 -25.73
C LEU A 375 7.56 23.91 -27.24
N LYS A 376 6.55 23.88 -28.13
CA LYS A 376 6.80 23.93 -29.58
C LYS A 376 7.71 25.12 -29.95
N GLY A 377 8.67 24.89 -30.83
CA GLY A 377 9.59 25.94 -31.29
C GLY A 377 10.82 26.15 -30.40
N ASN A 378 11.06 25.33 -29.35
CA ASN A 378 12.28 25.35 -28.55
C ASN A 378 13.41 24.45 -29.10
N ALA A 379 14.63 24.66 -28.59
CA ALA A 379 15.83 23.89 -28.96
C ALA A 379 16.07 22.62 -28.12
N ALA A 380 15.23 22.38 -27.10
CA ALA A 380 15.37 21.26 -26.19
C ALA A 380 15.20 19.90 -26.89
N SER A 381 16.16 19.01 -26.69
CA SER A 381 16.20 17.68 -27.32
C SER A 381 16.21 16.51 -26.32
N ASN A 382 16.41 16.79 -25.03
CA ASN A 382 16.35 15.80 -23.96
C ASN A 382 15.17 16.09 -23.03
N TYR A 383 14.27 15.12 -22.90
CA TYR A 383 13.07 15.20 -22.07
C TYR A 383 13.13 14.29 -20.83
N SER A 384 14.23 13.53 -20.64
CA SER A 384 14.41 12.63 -19.49
C SER A 384 14.29 13.37 -18.15
N ASP A 385 14.84 14.59 -18.07
CA ASP A 385 14.85 15.40 -16.85
C ASP A 385 13.43 15.77 -16.38
N ILE A 386 12.46 15.82 -17.29
CA ILE A 386 11.08 16.25 -16.99
C ILE A 386 10.06 15.12 -17.12
N ARG A 387 10.52 13.86 -17.08
CA ARG A 387 9.66 12.67 -17.27
C ARG A 387 8.44 12.66 -16.35
N ASP A 388 8.60 13.06 -15.09
CA ASP A 388 7.54 13.05 -14.09
C ASP A 388 6.50 14.16 -14.38
N VAL A 389 6.97 15.33 -14.81
CA VAL A 389 6.10 16.42 -15.26
C VAL A 389 5.27 15.98 -16.45
N ILE A 390 5.89 15.39 -17.48
CA ILE A 390 5.17 14.97 -18.69
C ILE A 390 4.05 13.97 -18.36
N ARG A 391 4.26 13.07 -17.39
CA ARG A 391 3.23 12.10 -16.95
C ARG A 391 1.99 12.76 -16.34
N SER A 392 2.15 13.96 -15.76
CA SER A 392 1.06 14.72 -15.13
C SER A 392 0.31 15.65 -16.07
N LEU A 393 0.84 15.89 -17.29
CA LEU A 393 0.24 16.81 -18.25
C LEU A 393 -1.07 16.26 -18.83
N THR A 394 -2.10 17.09 -18.84
CA THR A 394 -3.35 16.87 -19.57
C THR A 394 -3.33 17.47 -20.98
N SER A 395 -2.47 18.47 -21.22
CA SER A 395 -2.34 19.16 -22.50
C SER A 395 -0.87 19.49 -22.79
N LYS A 396 -0.44 19.25 -24.04
CA LYS A 396 0.91 19.55 -24.55
C LYS A 396 0.92 19.80 -26.05
N ASP A 397 1.85 20.60 -26.55
CA ASP A 397 2.00 20.94 -27.99
C ASP A 397 3.28 20.36 -28.63
N PHE A 398 3.99 19.49 -27.91
CA PHE A 398 5.28 18.91 -28.30
C PHE A 398 5.27 17.39 -28.19
N ASP A 399 6.17 16.75 -28.94
CA ASP A 399 6.41 15.31 -28.89
C ASP A 399 7.74 15.03 -28.15
N PRO A 400 7.72 14.45 -26.93
CA PRO A 400 8.91 14.24 -26.12
C PRO A 400 9.96 13.34 -26.78
N LYS A 401 11.23 13.77 -26.76
CA LYS A 401 12.38 12.98 -27.25
C LYS A 401 13.33 12.60 -26.09
N PHE A 402 13.56 11.32 -25.85
CA PHE A 402 14.45 10.87 -24.77
C PHE A 402 15.84 10.54 -25.34
N LYS A 403 16.90 11.08 -24.73
CA LYS A 403 18.27 10.91 -25.20
C LYS A 403 18.97 9.79 -24.41
N PHE A 404 19.13 8.63 -25.03
CA PHE A 404 19.80 7.48 -24.43
C PHE A 404 21.32 7.67 -24.39
N THR A 405 21.97 7.39 -23.25
CA THR A 405 23.38 7.79 -23.01
C THR A 405 24.44 6.98 -23.74
N SER A 406 24.10 5.95 -24.53
CA SER A 406 25.05 5.33 -25.48
C SER A 406 24.37 4.26 -26.35
N ASN A 407 24.55 4.39 -27.67
CA ASN A 407 24.38 3.37 -28.71
C ASN A 407 23.22 2.37 -28.56
N VAL A 408 22.02 2.84 -28.24
CA VAL A 408 20.83 2.17 -28.79
C VAL A 408 20.75 2.66 -30.24
N THR A 409 21.43 1.97 -31.18
CA THR A 409 21.40 2.38 -32.58
C THR A 409 19.96 2.33 -33.09
N ALA A 410 19.63 3.17 -34.07
CA ALA A 410 18.27 3.33 -34.60
C ALA A 410 17.59 2.01 -35.01
N ALA A 411 18.35 0.92 -35.22
CA ALA A 411 17.82 -0.43 -35.41
C ALA A 411 17.10 -0.99 -34.16
N SER A 412 17.73 -0.99 -32.97
CA SER A 412 17.16 -1.63 -31.78
C SER A 412 16.00 -0.84 -31.15
N PHE A 413 16.01 0.48 -31.25
CA PHE A 413 14.90 1.32 -30.77
C PHE A 413 13.67 1.24 -31.68
N ASN A 414 13.87 1.31 -33.00
CA ASN A 414 12.76 1.16 -33.94
C ASN A 414 12.20 -0.26 -33.89
N GLU A 415 13.01 -1.28 -33.61
CA GLU A 415 12.54 -2.64 -33.35
C GLU A 415 11.69 -2.74 -32.08
N ILE A 416 12.07 -2.08 -30.98
CA ILE A 416 11.23 -2.02 -29.75
C ILE A 416 9.93 -1.26 -29.99
N ALA A 417 9.99 -0.11 -30.67
CA ALA A 417 8.80 0.68 -31.00
C ALA A 417 7.88 -0.07 -31.97
N LYS A 418 8.44 -0.70 -33.01
CA LYS A 418 7.71 -1.53 -33.98
C LYS A 418 7.14 -2.77 -33.32
N ALA A 419 7.85 -3.41 -32.39
CA ALA A 419 7.34 -4.55 -31.65
C ALA A 419 6.29 -4.13 -30.62
N ALA A 420 6.39 -2.94 -30.02
CA ALA A 420 5.33 -2.37 -29.19
C ALA A 420 4.07 -2.06 -30.03
N GLU A 421 4.21 -1.52 -31.23
CA GLU A 421 3.12 -1.33 -32.20
C GLU A 421 2.54 -2.67 -32.66
N THR A 422 3.40 -3.64 -32.98
CA THR A 422 2.99 -5.00 -33.39
C THR A 422 2.29 -5.72 -32.24
N ALA A 423 2.78 -5.58 -31.01
CA ALA A 423 2.14 -6.13 -29.82
C ALA A 423 0.79 -5.42 -29.58
N ARG A 424 0.71 -4.10 -29.78
CA ARG A 424 -0.54 -3.33 -29.70
C ARG A 424 -1.57 -3.80 -30.74
N GLU A 425 -1.11 -4.11 -31.94
CA GLU A 425 -1.92 -4.71 -33.01
C GLU A 425 -2.28 -6.19 -32.74
N ASN A 426 -1.56 -6.86 -31.82
CA ASN A 426 -1.75 -8.26 -31.46
C ASN A 426 -1.85 -8.46 -29.93
N PRO A 427 -2.94 -8.01 -29.29
CA PRO A 427 -3.09 -7.98 -27.84
C PRO A 427 -2.97 -9.38 -27.22
N GLY A 428 -2.26 -9.50 -26.10
CA GLY A 428 -2.11 -10.77 -25.36
C GLY A 428 -1.03 -11.72 -25.87
N LYS A 429 -0.30 -11.38 -26.95
CA LYS A 429 0.91 -12.09 -27.35
C LYS A 429 2.16 -11.39 -26.80
N ALA A 430 2.95 -12.14 -26.06
CA ALA A 430 4.28 -11.73 -25.64
C ALA A 430 5.24 -11.85 -26.84
N ILE A 431 5.77 -10.72 -27.31
CA ILE A 431 6.78 -10.67 -28.36
C ILE A 431 8.14 -10.53 -27.66
N ALA A 432 8.94 -11.59 -27.75
CA ALA A 432 10.32 -11.58 -27.31
C ALA A 432 11.18 -10.86 -28.36
N ILE A 433 11.96 -9.87 -27.93
CA ILE A 433 12.84 -9.06 -28.77
C ILE A 433 14.23 -9.16 -28.18
N LYS A 434 15.17 -9.69 -28.96
CA LYS A 434 16.58 -9.74 -28.57
C LYS A 434 17.23 -8.44 -29.03
N ILE A 435 17.70 -7.62 -28.10
CA ILE A 435 18.40 -6.37 -28.43
C ILE A 435 19.86 -6.45 -28.02
N SER A 436 20.73 -5.97 -28.90
CA SER A 436 22.13 -5.72 -28.56
C SER A 436 22.18 -4.51 -27.64
N ALA A 437 22.48 -4.72 -26.37
CA ALA A 437 22.46 -3.63 -25.39
C ALA A 437 23.52 -3.80 -24.28
N PRO A 438 24.81 -3.64 -24.60
CA PRO A 438 25.86 -3.52 -23.59
C PRO A 438 25.58 -2.39 -22.57
N THR A 439 24.76 -1.39 -22.94
CA THR A 439 24.55 -0.12 -22.22
C THR A 439 23.28 -0.08 -21.35
N LEU A 440 22.41 -1.11 -21.40
CA LEU A 440 21.18 -1.22 -20.58
C LEU A 440 21.40 -1.83 -19.20
N GLN A 441 22.64 -2.14 -18.83
CA GLN A 441 22.98 -2.43 -17.43
C GLN A 441 22.83 -1.19 -16.52
N ASN A 442 22.74 0.01 -17.11
CA ASN A 442 22.51 1.25 -16.36
C ASN A 442 21.01 1.52 -16.19
N ARG A 443 20.53 1.49 -14.94
CA ARG A 443 19.14 1.73 -14.52
C ARG A 443 18.55 3.04 -15.05
N SER A 444 19.36 4.08 -15.26
CA SER A 444 18.89 5.35 -15.83
C SER A 444 18.40 5.20 -17.27
N ASN A 445 19.10 4.41 -18.09
CA ASN A 445 18.68 4.16 -19.48
C ASN A 445 17.41 3.30 -19.54
N TYR A 446 17.23 2.41 -18.56
CA TYR A 446 16.02 1.60 -18.40
C TYR A 446 14.79 2.46 -18.10
N ASP A 447 14.87 3.36 -17.12
CA ASP A 447 13.74 4.19 -16.73
C ASP A 447 13.32 5.18 -17.85
N ASP A 448 14.28 5.70 -18.61
CA ASP A 448 14.04 6.58 -19.75
C ASP A 448 13.30 5.86 -20.87
N LEU A 449 13.72 4.63 -21.19
CA LEU A 449 13.05 3.79 -22.18
C LEU A 449 11.61 3.48 -21.73
N ARG A 450 11.43 3.07 -20.47
CA ARG A 450 10.10 2.80 -19.90
C ARG A 450 9.19 4.03 -19.95
N SER A 451 9.73 5.21 -19.65
CA SER A 451 8.98 6.47 -19.67
C SER A 451 8.56 6.88 -21.08
N TYR A 452 9.46 6.78 -22.06
CA TYR A 452 9.12 7.06 -23.45
C TYR A 452 8.06 6.10 -23.99
N LEU A 453 8.21 4.79 -23.75
CA LEU A 453 7.24 3.80 -24.19
C LEU A 453 5.85 4.06 -23.57
N ALA A 454 5.79 4.42 -22.29
CA ALA A 454 4.53 4.80 -21.64
C ALA A 454 3.92 6.09 -22.22
N LEU A 455 4.73 7.00 -22.77
CA LEU A 455 4.26 8.25 -23.39
C LEU A 455 3.79 8.07 -24.84
N LYS A 456 4.50 7.26 -25.62
CA LYS A 456 4.17 6.95 -27.02
C LYS A 456 3.03 5.95 -27.13
N PHE A 457 2.93 5.05 -26.15
CA PHE A 457 1.90 4.02 -26.05
C PHE A 457 1.15 4.15 -24.72
N PRO A 458 0.38 5.23 -24.52
CA PRO A 458 -0.30 5.50 -23.26
C PRO A 458 -1.34 4.44 -22.87
N ASP A 459 -1.81 3.64 -23.82
CA ASP A 459 -2.75 2.52 -23.66
C ASP A 459 -2.06 1.17 -23.33
N THR A 460 -0.74 1.15 -23.12
CA THR A 460 0.02 -0.08 -22.79
C THR A 460 0.63 -0.03 -21.39
N ARG A 461 0.16 0.84 -20.48
CA ARG A 461 0.77 1.01 -19.15
C ARG A 461 0.86 -0.36 -18.45
N LYS A 462 2.09 -0.78 -18.14
CA LYS A 462 2.57 -2.07 -17.57
C LYS A 462 3.02 -3.18 -18.52
N SER A 463 3.02 -3.01 -19.85
CA SER A 463 3.20 -4.16 -20.75
C SER A 463 4.66 -4.58 -21.07
N TYR A 464 5.66 -3.97 -20.42
CA TYR A 464 7.08 -4.27 -20.67
C TYR A 464 7.72 -4.88 -19.43
N VAL A 465 8.00 -6.19 -19.46
CA VAL A 465 8.73 -6.88 -18.41
C VAL A 465 10.18 -7.04 -18.86
N TYR A 466 11.09 -6.55 -18.03
CA TYR A 466 12.54 -6.64 -18.24
C TYR A 466 13.11 -7.70 -17.31
N ILE A 467 14.11 -8.43 -17.78
CA ILE A 467 14.83 -9.42 -16.99
C ILE A 467 16.32 -9.16 -17.18
N SER A 468 16.92 -8.40 -16.26
CA SER A 468 18.37 -8.26 -16.18
C SER A 468 19.02 -9.58 -15.75
N PRO A 469 20.20 -9.94 -16.28
CA PRO A 469 21.03 -11.02 -15.75
C PRO A 469 21.38 -10.87 -14.25
N THR A 470 21.38 -9.65 -13.69
CA THR A 470 21.68 -9.40 -12.27
C THR A 470 20.45 -9.36 -11.36
N GLU A 471 19.25 -9.18 -11.91
CA GLU A 471 17.97 -9.20 -11.16
C GLU A 471 17.38 -10.60 -11.06
N ALA A 472 17.95 -11.57 -11.78
CA ALA A 472 17.66 -12.99 -11.62
C ALA A 472 18.34 -13.55 -10.35
N ARG A 473 17.81 -13.22 -9.17
CA ARG A 473 17.94 -14.08 -8.00
C ARG A 473 16.57 -14.41 -7.44
N GLU A 474 16.24 -15.68 -7.68
CA GLU A 474 15.22 -16.54 -7.07
C GLU A 474 13.75 -16.38 -7.52
N GLU A 475 13.40 -17.29 -8.45
CA GLU A 475 12.14 -18.03 -8.58
C GLU A 475 10.87 -17.31 -9.06
N GLN A 476 10.83 -16.99 -10.36
CA GLN A 476 9.76 -17.37 -11.30
C GLN A 476 10.09 -16.73 -12.66
N PHE A 477 10.70 -17.48 -13.58
CA PHE A 477 10.66 -17.38 -15.06
C PHE A 477 11.77 -18.30 -15.61
N ALA A 478 11.40 -19.33 -16.37
CA ALA A 478 12.37 -20.22 -17.00
C ALA A 478 13.08 -19.52 -18.17
N PHE A 479 14.41 -19.46 -18.13
CA PHE A 479 15.26 -19.02 -19.24
C PHE A 479 16.07 -20.18 -19.82
N HIS A 480 16.18 -20.20 -21.15
CA HIS A 480 17.35 -20.77 -21.81
C HIS A 480 18.40 -19.66 -21.96
N MET A 481 19.61 -19.88 -21.42
CA MET A 481 20.74 -18.98 -21.62
C MET A 481 21.27 -19.08 -23.06
N SER A 482 21.58 -17.93 -23.66
CA SER A 482 22.51 -17.83 -24.80
C SER A 482 23.73 -17.08 -24.29
N THR A 483 24.90 -17.72 -24.39
CA THR A 483 26.17 -17.37 -23.73
C THR A 483 26.93 -16.17 -24.33
N ASP A 484 26.24 -15.21 -24.93
CA ASP A 484 26.91 -14.07 -25.57
C ASP A 484 26.59 -12.77 -24.83
N SER A 485 27.59 -12.23 -24.12
CA SER A 485 27.53 -11.05 -23.24
C SER A 485 27.14 -9.73 -23.93
N LYS A 486 26.78 -9.79 -25.22
CA LYS A 486 26.39 -8.66 -26.09
C LYS A 486 24.89 -8.37 -26.13
N TYR A 487 24.02 -9.30 -25.74
CA TYR A 487 22.57 -9.18 -25.98
C TYR A 487 21.71 -9.32 -24.72
N GLN A 488 20.66 -8.53 -24.62
CA GLN A 488 19.59 -8.64 -23.63
C GLN A 488 18.26 -8.96 -24.33
N THR A 489 17.39 -9.75 -23.68
CA THR A 489 16.08 -10.13 -24.25
C THR A 489 14.96 -9.39 -23.53
N PHE A 490 14.11 -8.69 -24.30
CA PHE A 490 12.94 -7.95 -23.86
C PHE A 490 11.71 -8.75 -24.20
N THR A 491 10.71 -8.73 -23.32
CA THR A 491 9.39 -9.25 -23.67
C THR A 491 8.41 -8.10 -23.68
N ALA A 492 8.03 -7.65 -24.87
CA ALA A 492 6.96 -6.69 -25.06
C ALA A 492 5.66 -7.47 -25.22
N THR A 493 4.80 -7.41 -24.22
CA THR A 493 3.39 -7.73 -24.41
C THR A 493 2.72 -6.40 -24.74
N ALA A 494 1.60 -6.37 -25.44
CA ALA A 494 0.69 -5.24 -25.28
C ALA A 494 -0.59 -5.81 -24.69
N GLN A 495 -0.99 -5.24 -23.58
CA GLN A 495 -2.39 -5.25 -23.24
C GLN A 495 -2.99 -3.98 -23.85
N ILE A 496 -4.11 -4.12 -24.54
CA ILE A 496 -4.97 -2.96 -24.77
C ILE A 496 -5.54 -2.63 -23.39
N GLU A 497 -4.87 -1.77 -22.64
CA GLU A 497 -5.57 -1.03 -21.61
C GLU A 497 -6.41 0.00 -22.37
N LYS A 498 -7.73 -0.17 -22.38
CA LYS A 498 -8.61 0.98 -22.56
C LYS A 498 -8.15 1.99 -21.50
N SER A 499 -7.51 3.08 -21.92
CA SER A 499 -7.14 4.21 -21.06
C SER A 499 -8.22 4.47 -20.01
N PRO A 500 -7.85 4.92 -18.80
CA PRO A 500 -8.76 4.99 -17.66
C PRO A 500 -9.99 5.79 -18.09
N ILE A 501 -11.15 5.13 -18.12
CA ILE A 501 -12.41 5.83 -18.24
C ILE A 501 -12.39 6.81 -17.07
N ARG A 502 -12.43 8.11 -17.41
CA ARG A 502 -12.98 9.12 -16.53
C ARG A 502 -14.40 8.65 -16.23
N PHE A 503 -14.62 8.06 -15.07
CA PHE A 503 -15.94 7.57 -14.72
C PHE A 503 -16.81 8.77 -14.36
N ASP A 504 -17.84 8.96 -15.17
CA ASP A 504 -19.01 9.70 -14.78
C ASP A 504 -19.77 8.89 -13.73
N VAL A 505 -19.65 9.30 -12.48
CA VAL A 505 -20.29 8.68 -11.31
C VAL A 505 -21.83 8.70 -11.44
N ALA A 506 -22.38 9.50 -12.36
CA ALA A 506 -23.81 9.54 -12.65
C ALA A 506 -24.32 8.36 -13.50
N ALA A 507 -23.43 7.60 -14.16
CA ALA A 507 -23.79 6.60 -15.18
C ALA A 507 -23.90 5.15 -14.66
N TYR A 508 -23.80 4.91 -13.35
CA TYR A 508 -24.04 3.57 -12.77
C TYR A 508 -25.53 3.31 -12.58
N GLU A 509 -25.99 2.09 -12.84
CA GLU A 509 -27.37 1.67 -12.63
C GLU A 509 -27.70 1.85 -11.13
N LYS A 510 -28.59 2.79 -10.82
CA LYS A 510 -28.89 3.17 -9.43
C LYS A 510 -29.49 1.97 -8.72
N PRO A 511 -28.94 1.53 -7.57
CA PRO A 511 -29.50 0.42 -6.82
C PRO A 511 -30.98 0.66 -6.52
N LYS A 512 -31.80 -0.38 -6.56
CA LYS A 512 -33.20 -0.26 -6.17
C LYS A 512 -33.28 -0.02 -4.66
N ALA A 513 -33.95 1.05 -4.26
CA ALA A 513 -34.18 1.38 -2.86
C ALA A 513 -34.84 0.22 -2.08
N SER A 514 -35.73 -0.52 -2.73
CA SER A 514 -36.47 -1.65 -2.13
C SER A 514 -35.59 -2.85 -1.76
N ASP A 515 -34.45 -3.04 -2.42
CA ASP A 515 -33.56 -4.16 -2.16
C ASP A 515 -32.56 -3.84 -1.05
N ASN A 516 -32.30 -2.55 -0.85
CA ASN A 516 -31.35 -2.04 0.13
C ASN A 516 -31.97 -1.61 1.45
N ILE A 517 -33.18 -2.11 1.75
CA ILE A 517 -33.89 -1.92 3.02
C ILE A 517 -34.07 -3.23 3.81
N LYS A 518 -33.84 -4.38 3.15
CA LYS A 518 -34.03 -5.71 3.73
C LYS A 518 -32.82 -6.13 4.60
N PRO A 519 -33.03 -6.98 5.62
CA PRO A 519 -31.94 -7.56 6.39
C PRO A 519 -31.15 -8.59 5.57
N GLU A 520 -29.87 -8.75 5.90
CA GLU A 520 -28.95 -9.75 5.33
C GLU A 520 -28.10 -10.37 6.45
N SER A 521 -27.40 -11.49 6.17
CA SER A 521 -26.61 -12.22 7.17
C SER A 521 -25.57 -11.36 7.92
N PHE A 522 -24.98 -10.36 7.26
CA PHE A 522 -24.03 -9.41 7.86
C PHE A 522 -24.64 -8.04 8.20
N ILE A 523 -25.88 -7.79 7.76
CA ILE A 523 -26.60 -6.52 7.90
C ILE A 523 -27.94 -6.82 8.56
N GLN A 524 -27.90 -7.16 9.87
CA GLN A 524 -29.08 -7.60 10.61
C GLN A 524 -30.00 -6.43 11.01
N SER A 525 -30.56 -5.73 10.02
CA SER A 525 -31.39 -4.52 10.20
C SER A 525 -32.75 -4.77 10.87
N ASP A 526 -33.20 -6.03 10.90
CA ASP A 526 -34.40 -6.50 11.58
C ASP A 526 -34.16 -6.90 13.04
N HIS A 527 -32.89 -6.95 13.49
CA HIS A 527 -32.57 -7.32 14.85
C HIS A 527 -33.07 -6.24 15.83
N LYS A 528 -33.80 -6.67 16.87
CA LYS A 528 -34.46 -5.78 17.84
C LYS A 528 -33.52 -4.74 18.48
N ASP A 529 -32.27 -5.13 18.78
CA ASP A 529 -31.28 -4.26 19.41
C ASP A 529 -30.79 -3.17 18.44
N ILE A 530 -30.56 -3.53 17.16
CA ILE A 530 -30.17 -2.61 16.09
C ILE A 530 -31.30 -1.59 15.85
N ALA A 531 -32.54 -2.07 15.72
CA ALA A 531 -33.70 -1.21 15.51
C ALA A 531 -33.97 -0.27 16.70
N ALA A 532 -33.74 -0.74 17.94
CA ALA A 532 -33.87 0.09 19.14
C ALA A 532 -32.80 1.19 19.19
N LEU A 533 -31.55 0.85 18.89
CA LEU A 533 -30.45 1.81 18.83
C LEU A 533 -30.68 2.85 17.72
N ALA A 534 -31.08 2.44 16.53
CA ALA A 534 -31.31 3.35 15.42
C ALA A 534 -32.46 4.34 15.69
N ARG A 535 -33.57 3.89 16.31
CA ARG A 535 -34.64 4.80 16.75
C ARG A 535 -34.15 5.83 17.76
N LYS A 536 -33.29 5.42 18.70
CA LYS A 536 -32.71 6.33 19.69
C LYS A 536 -31.76 7.35 19.06
N ILE A 537 -30.89 6.92 18.14
CA ILE A 537 -29.94 7.82 17.45
C ILE A 537 -30.68 8.85 16.59
N THR A 538 -31.78 8.44 15.97
CA THR A 538 -32.55 9.26 15.02
C THR A 538 -33.68 10.07 15.67
N GLU A 539 -33.83 9.98 16.99
CA GLU A 539 -34.84 10.73 17.73
C GLU A 539 -34.66 12.24 17.53
N GLY A 540 -35.74 12.94 17.14
CA GLY A 540 -35.69 14.38 16.84
C GLY A 540 -35.16 14.77 15.46
N SER A 541 -34.71 13.82 14.63
CA SER A 541 -34.28 14.10 13.25
C SER A 541 -35.49 14.42 12.35
N SER A 542 -35.38 15.49 11.56
CA SER A 542 -36.49 15.99 10.74
C SER A 542 -36.53 15.40 9.32
N THR A 543 -35.40 15.01 8.76
CA THR A 543 -35.29 14.43 7.41
C THR A 543 -34.52 13.11 7.42
N ASP A 544 -34.67 12.30 6.36
CA ASP A 544 -33.87 11.07 6.23
C ASP A 544 -32.37 11.34 6.09
N LYS A 545 -31.99 12.52 5.56
CA LYS A 545 -30.59 12.96 5.54
C LYS A 545 -30.08 13.26 6.95
N ASP A 546 -30.90 13.87 7.81
CA ASP A 546 -30.55 14.14 9.21
C ASP A 546 -30.44 12.84 10.02
N LYS A 547 -31.38 11.91 9.81
CA LYS A 547 -31.34 10.57 10.41
C LYS A 547 -30.06 9.83 10.00
N LEU A 548 -29.72 9.85 8.72
CA LEU A 548 -28.51 9.20 8.21
C LEU A 548 -27.24 9.87 8.75
N LEU A 549 -27.22 11.20 8.86
CA LEU A 549 -26.09 11.93 9.45
C LEU A 549 -25.93 11.59 10.94
N ALA A 550 -27.03 11.50 11.70
CA ALA A 550 -26.99 11.10 13.10
C ALA A 550 -26.45 9.66 13.27
N ILE A 551 -26.87 8.75 12.39
CA ILE A 551 -26.35 7.36 12.35
C ILE A 551 -24.86 7.35 12.00
N HIS A 552 -24.46 8.07 10.95
CA HIS A 552 -23.06 8.22 10.54
C HIS A 552 -22.20 8.71 11.71
N ASP A 553 -22.58 9.83 12.33
CA ASP A 553 -21.84 10.46 13.41
C ASP A 553 -21.77 9.55 14.65
N TRP A 554 -22.85 8.83 14.96
CA TRP A 554 -22.86 7.90 16.07
C TRP A 554 -21.87 6.75 15.82
N VAL A 555 -21.93 6.08 14.66
CA VAL A 555 -21.02 4.97 14.34
C VAL A 555 -19.57 5.45 14.31
N ALA A 556 -19.31 6.61 13.68
CA ALA A 556 -18.00 7.24 13.58
C ALA A 556 -17.37 7.62 14.93
N ASN A 557 -18.18 7.86 15.97
CA ASN A 557 -17.71 8.22 17.31
C ASN A 557 -17.78 7.08 18.33
N ASN A 558 -18.52 5.99 18.06
CA ASN A 558 -18.77 4.91 19.03
C ASN A 558 -18.12 3.57 18.64
N ILE A 559 -17.63 3.43 17.40
CA ILE A 559 -16.87 2.25 16.97
C ILE A 559 -15.40 2.62 16.88
N ARG A 560 -14.53 1.77 17.43
CA ARG A 560 -13.08 1.91 17.37
C ARG A 560 -12.51 1.06 16.23
N TYR A 561 -11.63 1.66 15.44
CA TYR A 561 -11.05 0.97 14.29
C TYR A 561 -10.07 -0.13 14.73
N ASP A 562 -10.23 -1.32 14.17
CA ASP A 562 -9.46 -2.52 14.53
C ASP A 562 -8.23 -2.68 13.64
N TYR A 563 -7.24 -1.79 13.81
CA TYR A 563 -5.97 -1.84 13.06
C TYR A 563 -5.22 -3.17 13.21
N LYS A 564 -5.51 -3.94 14.27
CA LYS A 564 -4.89 -5.24 14.54
C LYS A 564 -5.37 -6.33 13.58
N SER A 565 -6.52 -6.15 12.95
CA SER A 565 -7.20 -7.14 12.11
C SER A 565 -6.99 -6.93 10.60
N LEU A 566 -6.39 -5.80 10.20
CA LEU A 566 -6.01 -5.49 8.80
C LEU A 566 -4.63 -6.05 8.42
N ALA A 567 -3.81 -6.42 9.42
CA ALA A 567 -2.45 -6.93 9.25
C ALA A 567 -2.30 -8.44 9.52
N VAL A 568 -3.34 -9.08 10.07
CA VAL A 568 -3.33 -10.49 10.48
C VAL A 568 -4.76 -10.98 10.25
N ASP A 569 -4.98 -12.00 9.43
CA ASP A 569 -6.30 -12.62 9.15
C ASP A 569 -6.93 -13.21 10.43
N ASN A 570 -7.38 -12.35 11.34
CA ASN A 570 -8.00 -12.70 12.62
C ASN A 570 -8.94 -11.58 13.12
N ALA A 571 -9.77 -11.05 12.21
CA ALA A 571 -10.76 -10.04 12.56
C ALA A 571 -11.82 -10.60 13.52
N ALA A 572 -12.23 -9.82 14.52
CA ALA A 572 -13.48 -10.05 15.24
C ALA A 572 -14.66 -10.13 14.23
N PRO A 573 -15.79 -10.79 14.53
CA PRO A 573 -16.90 -10.88 13.58
C PRO A 573 -17.36 -9.50 13.09
N GLN A 574 -17.42 -9.33 11.76
CA GLN A 574 -17.69 -8.03 11.11
C GLN A 574 -19.17 -7.83 10.75
N ASP A 575 -20.07 -8.68 11.23
CA ASP A 575 -21.53 -8.47 11.11
C ASP A 575 -22.01 -7.32 12.02
N ALA A 576 -23.08 -6.64 11.62
CA ALA A 576 -23.56 -5.44 12.29
C ALA A 576 -23.86 -5.64 13.80
N LEU A 577 -24.46 -6.78 14.16
CA LEU A 577 -24.81 -7.07 15.56
C LEU A 577 -23.57 -7.27 16.43
N SER A 578 -22.57 -8.02 15.93
CA SER A 578 -21.31 -8.24 16.63
C SER A 578 -20.53 -6.93 16.81
N VAL A 579 -20.46 -6.10 15.77
CA VAL A 579 -19.77 -4.80 15.82
C VAL A 579 -20.44 -3.83 16.80
N MET A 580 -21.78 -3.76 16.79
CA MET A 580 -22.53 -2.92 17.74
C MET A 580 -22.24 -3.30 19.20
N ARG A 581 -22.04 -4.60 19.49
CA ARG A 581 -21.80 -5.10 20.85
C ARG A 581 -20.33 -4.98 21.27
N SER A 582 -19.40 -5.22 20.36
CA SER A 582 -17.97 -5.18 20.64
C SER A 582 -17.40 -3.75 20.65
N GLY A 583 -18.02 -2.84 19.89
CA GLY A 583 -17.53 -1.48 19.69
C GLY A 583 -16.23 -1.42 18.88
N ILE A 584 -15.85 -2.49 18.16
CA ILE A 584 -14.59 -2.62 17.43
C ILE A 584 -14.83 -3.25 16.05
N ALA A 585 -14.29 -2.67 14.97
CA ALA A 585 -14.43 -3.18 13.60
C ALA A 585 -13.33 -2.72 12.62
N ILE A 586 -13.20 -3.40 11.48
CA ILE A 586 -12.52 -2.87 10.28
C ILE A 586 -13.56 -2.26 9.32
N CYS A 587 -13.12 -1.70 8.19
CA CYS A 587 -13.98 -0.98 7.23
C CYS A 587 -15.28 -1.72 6.85
N ALA A 588 -15.23 -3.04 6.67
CA ALA A 588 -16.42 -3.86 6.41
C ALA A 588 -17.44 -3.82 7.55
N GLY A 589 -17.00 -3.90 8.80
CA GLY A 589 -17.89 -3.86 9.97
C GLY A 589 -18.51 -2.49 10.22
N TYR A 590 -17.76 -1.41 9.96
CA TYR A 590 -18.32 -0.04 9.94
C TYR A 590 -19.43 0.06 8.89
N ALA A 591 -19.15 -0.37 7.66
CA ALA A 591 -20.12 -0.31 6.58
C ALA A 591 -21.37 -1.15 6.84
N ASN A 592 -21.20 -2.36 7.40
CA ASN A 592 -22.30 -3.26 7.76
C ASN A 592 -23.19 -2.66 8.87
N LEU A 593 -22.60 -2.08 9.92
CA LEU A 593 -23.36 -1.45 11.00
C LEU A 593 -24.09 -0.19 10.54
N THR A 594 -23.44 0.70 9.79
CA THR A 594 -24.08 1.89 9.21
C THR A 594 -25.25 1.50 8.30
N ALA A 595 -25.08 0.44 7.48
CA ALA A 595 -26.18 -0.08 6.66
C ALA A 595 -27.32 -0.65 7.52
N ALA A 596 -27.02 -1.45 8.55
CA ALA A 596 -28.05 -2.06 9.38
C ALA A 596 -28.89 -1.01 10.14
N LEU A 597 -28.23 0.00 10.72
CA LEU A 597 -28.90 1.11 11.41
C LEU A 597 -29.75 1.93 10.43
N GLY A 598 -29.21 2.30 9.26
CA GLY A 598 -29.95 3.05 8.24
C GLY A 598 -31.19 2.31 7.74
N ARG A 599 -31.03 1.02 7.40
CA ARG A 599 -32.13 0.16 6.95
C ARG A 599 -33.22 0.04 8.01
N SER A 600 -32.86 -0.06 9.29
CA SER A 600 -33.81 -0.23 10.39
C SER A 600 -34.72 0.99 10.65
N VAL A 601 -34.34 2.18 10.15
CA VAL A 601 -35.15 3.40 10.19
C VAL A 601 -35.74 3.77 8.83
N GLY A 602 -35.71 2.82 7.89
CA GLY A 602 -36.34 2.95 6.58
C GLY A 602 -35.49 3.65 5.52
N ILE A 603 -34.20 3.87 5.77
CA ILE A 603 -33.28 4.48 4.80
C ILE A 603 -32.61 3.37 4.01
N PRO A 604 -32.82 3.29 2.68
CA PRO A 604 -32.12 2.33 1.86
C PRO A 604 -30.62 2.61 1.89
N THR A 605 -29.84 1.69 2.46
CA THR A 605 -28.39 1.84 2.62
C THR A 605 -27.70 0.58 2.16
N GLN A 606 -26.77 0.70 1.24
CA GLN A 606 -25.98 -0.42 0.74
C GLN A 606 -24.55 -0.37 1.24
N VAL A 607 -23.97 -1.56 1.41
CA VAL A 607 -22.53 -1.73 1.63
C VAL A 607 -21.85 -1.81 0.28
N VAL A 608 -20.77 -1.09 0.15
CA VAL A 608 -20.02 -0.99 -1.09
C VAL A 608 -18.58 -1.38 -0.82
N SER A 609 -18.02 -2.23 -1.67
CA SER A 609 -16.63 -2.69 -1.56
C SER A 609 -15.83 -2.30 -2.80
N GLY A 610 -14.55 -2.02 -2.60
CA GLY A 610 -13.64 -1.61 -3.66
C GLY A 610 -12.22 -1.43 -3.13
N TYR A 611 -11.49 -0.48 -3.68
CA TYR A 611 -10.15 -0.12 -3.23
C TYR A 611 -10.07 1.33 -2.81
N ALA A 612 -9.21 1.62 -1.84
CA ALA A 612 -8.86 2.97 -1.47
C ALA A 612 -7.35 3.17 -1.46
N VAL A 613 -6.91 4.38 -1.82
CA VAL A 613 -5.52 4.80 -1.71
C VAL A 613 -5.30 5.21 -0.25
N PRO A 614 -4.51 4.46 0.54
CA PRO A 614 -4.26 4.83 1.92
C PRO A 614 -3.56 6.19 1.97
N TYR A 615 -3.70 6.89 3.10
CA TYR A 615 -3.06 8.20 3.29
C TYR A 615 -1.55 8.14 2.97
N GLY A 616 -1.10 9.02 2.06
CA GLY A 616 0.28 9.05 1.57
C GLY A 616 0.63 8.07 0.44
N GLY A 617 -0.30 7.20 0.05
CA GLY A 617 -0.18 6.27 -1.07
C GLY A 617 -0.52 6.87 -2.43
N THR A 618 -0.35 6.09 -3.49
CA THR A 618 -0.79 6.45 -4.85
C THR A 618 -1.60 5.32 -5.46
N TRP A 619 -2.45 5.63 -6.45
CA TRP A 619 -3.13 4.59 -7.24
C TRP A 619 -2.15 3.64 -7.93
N GLU A 620 -0.93 4.09 -8.27
CA GLU A 620 0.08 3.21 -8.83
C GLU A 620 0.48 2.08 -7.85
N MET A 621 0.49 2.37 -6.54
CA MET A 621 0.76 1.38 -5.50
C MET A 621 -0.41 0.39 -5.35
N VAL A 622 -1.64 0.90 -5.29
CA VAL A 622 -2.85 0.08 -5.21
C VAL A 622 -2.95 -0.86 -6.42
N LEU A 623 -2.70 -0.33 -7.62
CA LEU A 623 -2.76 -1.09 -8.86
C LEU A 623 -1.63 -2.12 -8.99
N LYS A 624 -0.53 -2.02 -8.23
CA LYS A 624 0.57 -2.99 -8.26
C LYS A 624 0.26 -4.26 -7.48
N ASP A 625 -0.68 -4.20 -6.52
CA ASP A 625 -1.08 -5.35 -5.72
C ASP A 625 -2.57 -5.25 -5.35
N LEU A 626 -3.44 -5.44 -6.35
CA LEU A 626 -4.90 -5.46 -6.16
C LEU A 626 -5.37 -6.67 -5.33
N THR A 627 -4.50 -7.65 -5.10
CA THR A 627 -4.80 -8.79 -4.23
C THR A 627 -4.58 -8.47 -2.76
N SER A 628 -3.93 -7.35 -2.46
CA SER A 628 -3.69 -6.92 -1.09
C SER A 628 -4.99 -6.47 -0.42
N SER A 629 -5.33 -7.13 0.68
CA SER A 629 -6.37 -6.68 1.60
C SER A 629 -6.07 -5.28 2.18
N TRP A 630 -4.82 -4.84 2.11
CA TRP A 630 -4.39 -3.50 2.52
C TRP A 630 -5.05 -2.36 1.75
N TYR A 631 -5.33 -2.59 0.47
CA TYR A 631 -6.00 -1.60 -0.37
C TYR A 631 -7.50 -1.85 -0.48
N ALA A 632 -7.96 -3.05 -0.11
CA ALA A 632 -9.37 -3.39 -0.09
C ALA A 632 -10.09 -2.56 0.96
N HIS A 633 -11.22 -1.97 0.57
CA HIS A 633 -11.95 -1.04 1.42
C HIS A 633 -13.46 -1.18 1.24
N ALA A 634 -14.21 -0.84 2.30
CA ALA A 634 -15.66 -0.88 2.29
C ALA A 634 -16.26 0.38 2.92
N TRP A 635 -17.32 0.88 2.29
CA TRP A 635 -18.06 2.10 2.66
C TRP A 635 -19.55 1.93 2.33
N ASN A 636 -20.34 3.03 2.35
CA ASN A 636 -21.77 2.98 2.08
C ASN A 636 -22.23 3.91 0.96
N GLN A 637 -23.37 3.56 0.38
CA GLN A 637 -24.23 4.50 -0.34
C GLN A 637 -25.63 4.43 0.25
N ALA A 638 -26.32 5.56 0.34
CA ALA A 638 -27.67 5.64 0.91
C ALA A 638 -28.61 6.49 0.05
N TYR A 639 -29.88 6.10 -0.01
CA TYR A 639 -30.91 6.83 -0.77
C TYR A 639 -31.65 7.82 0.15
N VAL A 640 -31.35 9.11 -0.01
CA VAL A 640 -31.96 10.19 0.79
C VAL A 640 -32.33 11.36 -0.12
N GLY A 641 -33.48 11.98 0.12
CA GLY A 641 -33.93 13.14 -0.67
C GLY A 641 -34.05 12.88 -2.17
N GLY A 642 -34.43 11.66 -2.57
CA GLY A 642 -34.62 11.28 -3.98
C GLY A 642 -33.34 10.92 -4.74
N LYS A 643 -32.17 10.93 -4.10
CA LYS A 643 -30.88 10.58 -4.72
C LYS A 643 -30.06 9.62 -3.86
N TRP A 644 -29.21 8.86 -4.51
CA TRP A 644 -28.14 8.13 -3.84
C TRP A 644 -27.00 9.09 -3.50
N ILE A 645 -26.54 9.07 -2.26
CA ILE A 645 -25.35 9.77 -1.80
C ILE A 645 -24.31 8.76 -1.31
N VAL A 646 -23.04 9.16 -1.30
CA VAL A 646 -21.93 8.35 -0.80
C VAL A 646 -21.61 8.78 0.63
N LEU A 647 -21.27 7.82 1.49
CA LEU A 647 -20.70 8.11 2.80
C LEU A 647 -19.62 7.08 3.18
N ASP A 648 -18.53 7.56 3.78
CA ASP A 648 -17.49 6.71 4.36
C ASP A 648 -17.34 6.98 5.87
N THR A 649 -18.12 6.24 6.64
CA THR A 649 -18.12 6.33 8.10
C THR A 649 -16.78 5.91 8.72
N THR A 650 -15.98 5.13 8.01
CA THR A 650 -14.68 4.64 8.51
C THR A 650 -13.63 5.75 8.45
N TRP A 651 -13.59 6.49 7.32
CA TRP A 651 -12.63 7.57 7.11
C TRP A 651 -13.02 8.86 7.85
N ASP A 652 -14.30 9.05 8.15
CA ASP A 652 -14.78 10.16 9.00
C ASP A 652 -14.71 9.87 10.50
N ALA A 653 -14.48 8.61 10.92
CA ALA A 653 -14.42 8.21 12.32
C ALA A 653 -13.30 8.89 13.12
N ALA A 654 -13.57 9.20 14.39
CA ALA A 654 -12.49 9.53 15.32
C ALA A 654 -11.60 8.29 15.50
N GLN A 655 -10.37 8.37 15.02
CA GLN A 655 -9.43 7.26 15.14
C GLN A 655 -8.56 7.45 16.36
N TYR A 656 -8.34 6.37 17.10
CA TYR A 656 -7.49 6.36 18.27
C TYR A 656 -6.36 5.34 18.06
N ARG A 657 -5.12 5.77 18.26
CA ARG A 657 -3.95 4.90 18.35
C ARG A 657 -3.63 4.72 19.84
N GLY A 658 -4.00 3.57 20.40
CA GLY A 658 -4.02 3.40 21.85
C GLY A 658 -5.14 4.25 22.48
N ASP A 659 -4.79 5.06 23.48
CA ASP A 659 -5.72 6.01 24.13
C ASP A 659 -5.63 7.44 23.53
N GLN A 660 -4.77 7.66 22.53
CA GLN A 660 -4.59 8.97 21.89
C GLN A 660 -5.37 9.09 20.57
N LEU A 661 -6.06 10.21 20.41
CA LEU A 661 -6.80 10.56 19.19
C LEU A 661 -5.82 10.81 18.04
N SER A 662 -5.75 9.88 17.08
CA SER A 662 -4.91 9.94 15.88
C SER A 662 -5.57 10.66 14.71
N TYR A 663 -6.90 10.60 14.62
CA TYR A 663 -7.67 11.36 13.64
C TYR A 663 -8.91 11.91 14.32
N LYS A 664 -9.13 13.22 14.18
CA LYS A 664 -10.34 13.86 14.71
C LYS A 664 -11.50 13.45 13.84
N PHE A 665 -12.64 13.12 14.45
CA PHE A 665 -13.90 12.93 13.73
C PHE A 665 -14.13 14.08 12.74
N THR A 666 -14.48 13.75 11.49
CA THR A 666 -14.87 14.74 10.48
C THR A 666 -16.17 14.33 9.80
N ARG A 667 -16.64 15.16 8.87
CA ARG A 667 -17.75 14.84 7.96
C ARG A 667 -17.32 15.02 6.50
N GLN A 668 -16.02 14.94 6.24
CA GLN A 668 -15.45 15.18 4.91
C GLN A 668 -15.95 14.15 3.91
N TYR A 669 -16.22 12.93 4.36
CA TYR A 669 -16.66 11.81 3.55
C TYR A 669 -18.17 11.55 3.65
N PHE A 670 -18.97 12.45 4.23
CA PHE A 670 -20.43 12.40 4.22
C PHE A 670 -21.00 13.25 3.06
N ASP A 671 -21.53 12.61 2.01
CA ASP A 671 -21.95 13.24 0.74
C ASP A 671 -20.82 14.08 0.08
N PRO A 672 -19.59 13.53 -0.09
CA PRO A 672 -18.45 14.29 -0.62
C PRO A 672 -18.63 14.61 -2.11
N ASN A 673 -17.86 15.59 -2.60
CA ASN A 673 -17.75 15.82 -4.04
C ASN A 673 -17.25 14.52 -4.73
N PRO A 674 -17.96 13.98 -5.75
CA PRO A 674 -17.59 12.70 -6.36
C PRO A 674 -16.20 12.67 -7.00
N LEU A 675 -15.74 13.80 -7.56
CA LEU A 675 -14.42 13.89 -8.16
C LEU A 675 -13.34 13.86 -7.08
N ALA A 676 -13.54 14.60 -5.97
CA ALA A 676 -12.64 14.56 -4.82
C ALA A 676 -12.60 13.16 -4.17
N PHE A 677 -13.76 12.51 -4.00
CA PHE A 677 -13.84 11.14 -3.49
C PHE A 677 -13.11 10.14 -4.38
N SER A 678 -13.19 10.30 -5.71
CA SER A 678 -12.49 9.42 -6.67
C SER A 678 -10.96 9.54 -6.67
N THR A 679 -10.41 10.58 -6.03
CA THR A 679 -8.94 10.72 -5.92
C THR A 679 -8.33 9.66 -5.02
N ASN A 680 -9.10 9.11 -4.07
CA ASN A 680 -8.64 8.13 -3.09
C ASN A 680 -9.57 6.93 -2.88
N HIS A 681 -10.76 6.86 -3.50
CA HIS A 681 -11.66 5.70 -3.46
C HIS A 681 -12.09 5.24 -4.87
N THR A 682 -12.21 3.93 -5.07
CA THR A 682 -12.80 3.33 -6.27
C THR A 682 -13.56 2.05 -5.94
N PHE A 683 -14.74 1.86 -6.53
CA PHE A 683 -15.54 0.63 -6.39
C PHE A 683 -14.80 -0.60 -6.93
N TYR A 684 -15.24 -1.81 -6.59
CA TYR A 684 -14.86 -3.01 -7.36
C TYR A 684 -15.47 -2.87 -8.77
N VAL A 685 -14.64 -2.53 -9.76
CA VAL A 685 -15.05 -2.50 -11.17
C VAL A 685 -14.47 -3.72 -11.85
N PRO A 686 -15.24 -4.42 -12.70
CA PRO A 686 -14.96 -4.18 -14.11
C PRO A 686 -16.21 -3.79 -14.90
N ARG A 687 -15.95 -3.09 -16.01
CA ARG A 687 -16.93 -2.45 -16.91
C ARG A 687 -17.99 -3.41 -17.49
N PRO A 688 -19.13 -2.84 -17.94
CA PRO A 688 -20.22 -3.57 -18.58
C PRO A 688 -19.78 -4.19 -19.90
N THR A 689 -20.55 -5.16 -20.39
CA THR A 689 -20.50 -5.51 -21.80
C THR A 689 -21.60 -4.88 -22.62
N PRO A 690 -21.26 -4.29 -23.78
CA PRO A 690 -22.14 -4.34 -24.92
C PRO A 690 -21.77 -5.59 -25.73
N GLU A 691 -22.57 -6.66 -25.65
CA GLU A 691 -22.58 -7.79 -26.61
C GLU A 691 -21.20 -8.34 -27.03
N GLY A 692 -20.26 -8.37 -26.09
CA GLY A 692 -18.85 -8.64 -26.38
C GLY A 692 -18.08 -9.37 -25.29
N LEU A 693 -18.74 -10.04 -24.33
CA LEU A 693 -18.08 -10.88 -23.33
C LEU A 693 -18.59 -12.29 -23.48
N LYS A 694 -17.61 -13.18 -23.59
CA LYS A 694 -17.77 -14.62 -23.64
C LYS A 694 -17.59 -15.27 -22.27
N GLU A 695 -17.40 -14.53 -21.17
CA GLU A 695 -17.27 -15.10 -19.81
C GLU A 695 -17.55 -14.05 -18.69
N TYR A 696 -18.37 -14.36 -17.66
CA TYR A 696 -18.74 -13.45 -16.55
C TYR A 696 -19.30 -14.18 -15.29
N TYR A 697 -19.09 -13.65 -14.08
CA TYR A 697 -19.55 -14.24 -12.79
C TYR A 697 -20.57 -13.34 -12.07
N PHE A 698 -21.61 -13.93 -11.47
CA PHE A 698 -22.74 -13.22 -10.84
C PHE A 698 -23.32 -13.98 -9.64
N ARG A 699 -24.08 -13.28 -8.78
CA ARG A 699 -24.85 -13.93 -7.70
C ARG A 699 -26.15 -14.52 -8.25
N LEU A 700 -26.41 -15.79 -7.93
CA LEU A 700 -27.64 -16.48 -8.30
C LEU A 700 -28.83 -15.96 -7.48
N THR A 701 -30.02 -16.01 -8.06
CA THR A 701 -31.26 -15.70 -7.35
C THR A 701 -31.61 -16.81 -6.36
N ASP A 702 -32.41 -16.51 -5.33
CA ASP A 702 -32.84 -17.53 -4.35
C ASP A 702 -33.64 -18.68 -4.99
N ALA A 703 -34.40 -18.39 -6.05
CA ALA A 703 -35.12 -19.41 -6.81
C ALA A 703 -34.16 -20.35 -7.58
N ASP A 704 -33.10 -19.79 -8.17
CA ASP A 704 -32.06 -20.59 -8.85
C ASP A 704 -31.26 -21.41 -7.83
N ASN A 705 -30.91 -20.83 -6.67
CA ASN A 705 -30.22 -21.52 -5.58
C ASN A 705 -31.02 -22.75 -5.12
N ASN A 706 -32.32 -22.58 -4.85
CA ASN A 706 -33.19 -23.66 -4.40
C ASN A 706 -33.35 -24.79 -5.44
N ALA A 707 -33.48 -24.44 -6.72
CA ALA A 707 -33.57 -25.42 -7.81
C ALA A 707 -32.30 -26.25 -7.97
N ILE A 708 -31.13 -25.60 -7.91
CA ILE A 708 -29.82 -26.25 -7.98
C ILE A 708 -29.60 -27.15 -6.77
N SER A 709 -29.88 -26.65 -5.55
CA SER A 709 -29.73 -27.45 -4.33
C SER A 709 -30.57 -28.72 -4.37
N ASN A 710 -31.83 -28.68 -4.82
CA ASN A 710 -32.68 -29.88 -4.91
C ASN A 710 -32.16 -30.91 -5.93
N LEU A 711 -31.63 -30.47 -7.07
CA LEU A 711 -31.02 -31.35 -8.08
C LEU A 711 -29.78 -32.05 -7.53
N VAL A 712 -28.92 -31.29 -6.86
CA VAL A 712 -27.67 -31.80 -6.30
C VAL A 712 -27.92 -32.72 -5.10
N TRP A 713 -28.87 -32.37 -4.21
CA TRP A 713 -29.24 -33.21 -3.07
C TRP A 713 -29.78 -34.58 -3.49
N LYS A 714 -30.59 -34.64 -4.56
CA LYS A 714 -31.12 -35.90 -5.09
C LYS A 714 -30.01 -36.85 -5.57
N GLU A 715 -29.00 -36.30 -6.24
CA GLU A 715 -27.86 -37.07 -6.78
C GLU A 715 -26.82 -37.44 -5.70
N PHE A 716 -26.62 -36.56 -4.72
CA PHE A 716 -25.79 -36.83 -3.56
C PHE A 716 -26.32 -38.00 -2.71
N TRP A 717 -27.64 -38.08 -2.51
CA TRP A 717 -28.25 -39.15 -1.69
C TRP A 717 -28.28 -40.52 -2.36
N ASN A 718 -28.48 -40.55 -3.68
CA ASN A 718 -28.40 -41.78 -4.47
C ASN A 718 -26.99 -42.39 -4.48
N SER A 719 -25.94 -41.59 -4.27
CA SER A 719 -24.54 -42.01 -4.37
C SER A 719 -23.83 -42.25 -3.04
N HIS A 720 -24.26 -41.64 -1.92
CA HIS A 720 -23.47 -41.62 -0.68
C HIS A 720 -24.28 -41.76 0.63
N GLY A 721 -25.50 -42.32 0.58
CA GLY A 721 -26.55 -42.24 1.62
C GLY A 721 -26.30 -42.68 3.08
N LYS A 722 -25.18 -42.34 3.75
CA LYS A 722 -24.90 -42.73 5.15
C LYS A 722 -24.01 -41.79 6.01
N TYR A 723 -23.90 -40.48 5.77
CA TYR A 723 -23.21 -39.59 6.74
C TYR A 723 -24.03 -38.34 7.10
N GLY A 724 -23.95 -37.93 8.37
CA GLY A 724 -24.91 -37.00 8.99
C GLY A 724 -24.41 -35.57 9.26
N ASN A 725 -23.26 -35.14 8.73
CA ASN A 725 -22.74 -33.77 8.95
C ASN A 725 -22.07 -33.21 7.68
N TYR A 726 -22.72 -32.24 7.03
CA TYR A 726 -22.21 -31.54 5.85
C TYR A 726 -22.53 -30.04 5.92
N ILE A 727 -21.64 -29.21 5.39
CA ILE A 727 -21.82 -27.76 5.31
C ILE A 727 -21.90 -27.36 3.83
N PRO A 728 -23.05 -26.90 3.33
CA PRO A 728 -23.19 -26.46 1.95
C PRO A 728 -22.61 -25.05 1.77
N TYR A 729 -21.95 -24.83 0.65
CA TYR A 729 -21.57 -23.50 0.19
C TYR A 729 -22.60 -22.97 -0.82
N LEU A 730 -22.98 -21.70 -0.70
CA LEU A 730 -23.90 -21.06 -1.65
C LEU A 730 -23.30 -21.08 -3.06
N PRO A 731 -24.05 -21.49 -4.10
CA PRO A 731 -23.50 -21.60 -5.43
C PRO A 731 -23.22 -20.21 -6.02
N SER A 732 -22.09 -20.08 -6.71
CA SER A 732 -21.76 -18.91 -7.51
C SER A 732 -22.16 -19.14 -8.97
N GLY A 733 -22.75 -18.12 -9.61
CA GLY A 733 -23.17 -18.16 -11.00
C GLY A 733 -22.04 -17.74 -11.93
N HIS A 734 -21.87 -18.48 -13.01
CA HIS A 734 -20.86 -18.24 -14.04
C HIS A 734 -21.55 -18.34 -15.40
N MET A 735 -21.22 -17.47 -16.35
CA MET A 735 -21.74 -17.50 -17.70
C MET A 735 -20.57 -17.48 -18.67
N LYS A 736 -20.46 -18.48 -19.54
CA LYS A 736 -19.41 -18.58 -20.56
C LYS A 736 -20.02 -18.93 -21.91
N ASN A 737 -19.71 -18.14 -22.94
CA ASN A 737 -20.26 -18.25 -24.29
C ASN A 737 -21.80 -18.31 -24.35
N GLY A 738 -22.50 -17.62 -23.43
CA GLY A 738 -23.96 -17.63 -23.34
C GLY A 738 -24.57 -18.85 -22.63
N THR A 739 -23.74 -19.77 -22.14
CA THR A 739 -24.16 -20.89 -21.29
C THR A 739 -23.93 -20.53 -19.82
N ILE A 740 -24.95 -20.71 -18.99
CA ILE A 740 -24.86 -20.42 -17.55
C ILE A 740 -24.50 -21.72 -16.82
N SER A 741 -23.54 -21.65 -15.91
CA SER A 741 -23.20 -22.71 -14.98
C SER A 741 -23.19 -22.19 -13.53
N ALA A 742 -23.41 -23.11 -12.60
CA ALA A 742 -23.40 -22.84 -11.18
C ALA A 742 -22.75 -24.00 -10.46
N THR A 743 -21.80 -23.72 -9.58
CA THR A 743 -21.03 -24.76 -8.89
C THR A 743 -21.40 -24.80 -7.42
N HIS A 744 -21.81 -25.97 -6.96
CA HIS A 744 -22.19 -26.23 -5.58
C HIS A 744 -21.23 -27.24 -4.97
N ALA A 745 -20.77 -26.99 -3.75
CA ALA A 745 -19.77 -27.82 -3.10
C ALA A 745 -20.21 -28.21 -1.69
N TYR A 746 -19.98 -29.48 -1.34
CA TYR A 746 -20.15 -30.01 0.00
C TYR A 746 -18.80 -30.42 0.54
N ARG A 747 -18.50 -29.99 1.76
CA ARG A 747 -17.33 -30.48 2.48
C ARG A 747 -17.70 -31.75 3.24
N LEU A 748 -17.03 -32.86 2.94
CA LEU A 748 -17.10 -34.10 3.70
C LEU A 748 -16.33 -33.95 5.03
N PRO A 749 -16.63 -34.78 6.05
CA PRO A 749 -15.95 -34.73 7.35
C PRO A 749 -14.43 -34.91 7.29
N ASP A 750 -13.91 -35.60 6.28
CA ASP A 750 -12.48 -35.79 6.05
C ASP A 750 -11.82 -34.58 5.36
N GLY A 751 -12.59 -33.52 5.11
CA GLY A 751 -12.14 -32.28 4.47
C GLY A 751 -12.16 -32.32 2.95
N THR A 752 -12.49 -33.46 2.33
CA THR A 752 -12.65 -33.57 0.89
C THR A 752 -13.90 -32.81 0.45
N TYR A 753 -13.84 -32.11 -0.68
CA TYR A 753 -14.99 -31.43 -1.24
C TYR A 753 -15.59 -32.29 -2.36
N ILE A 754 -16.90 -32.58 -2.26
CA ILE A 754 -17.66 -33.05 -3.42
C ILE A 754 -18.25 -31.84 -4.09
N VAL A 755 -17.92 -31.66 -5.36
CA VAL A 755 -18.34 -30.51 -6.16
C VAL A 755 -19.25 -30.99 -7.28
N TYR A 756 -20.43 -30.39 -7.35
CA TYR A 756 -21.39 -30.57 -8.41
C TYR A 756 -21.51 -29.27 -9.18
N THR A 757 -21.23 -29.31 -10.48
CA THR A 757 -21.50 -28.17 -11.37
C THR A 757 -22.78 -28.45 -12.11
N ALA A 758 -23.73 -27.53 -12.03
CA ALA A 758 -24.94 -27.52 -12.84
C ALA A 758 -24.79 -26.54 -13.99
N VAL A 759 -25.36 -26.85 -15.15
CA VAL A 759 -25.48 -25.96 -16.31
C VAL A 759 -26.95 -25.70 -16.61
N ARG A 760 -27.26 -24.48 -17.04
CA ARG A 760 -28.61 -24.07 -17.43
C ARG A 760 -28.73 -24.14 -18.95
N GLY A 761 -29.59 -25.03 -19.42
CA GLY A 761 -29.89 -25.16 -20.85
C GLY A 761 -30.64 -23.95 -21.40
N LYS A 762 -30.71 -23.83 -22.74
CA LYS A 762 -31.41 -22.73 -23.43
C LYS A 762 -32.90 -22.61 -23.09
N ASN A 763 -33.53 -23.69 -22.62
CA ASN A 763 -34.92 -23.70 -22.15
C ASN A 763 -35.07 -23.24 -20.68
N GLY A 764 -33.99 -22.82 -20.03
CA GLY A 764 -33.98 -22.31 -18.65
C GLY A 764 -33.89 -23.39 -17.56
N THR A 765 -33.72 -24.67 -17.91
CA THR A 765 -33.67 -25.78 -16.93
C THR A 765 -32.24 -26.08 -16.49
N TRP A 766 -32.05 -26.39 -15.20
CA TRP A 766 -30.76 -26.78 -14.62
C TRP A 766 -30.52 -28.30 -14.68
N THR A 767 -29.33 -28.72 -15.10
CA THR A 767 -28.88 -30.13 -15.14
C THR A 767 -27.43 -30.25 -14.67
N LEU A 768 -27.04 -31.40 -14.09
CA LEU A 768 -25.63 -31.63 -13.73
C LEU A 768 -24.73 -31.76 -14.96
N ALA A 769 -23.57 -31.11 -14.91
CA ALA A 769 -22.57 -31.13 -15.97
C ALA A 769 -21.73 -32.40 -15.92
N SER A 770 -21.39 -32.97 -17.08
CA SER A 770 -20.46 -34.09 -17.18
C SER A 770 -19.02 -33.63 -16.91
N LYS A 771 -18.14 -34.57 -16.50
CA LYS A 771 -16.73 -34.32 -16.18
C LYS A 771 -15.96 -33.61 -17.30
N GLU A 772 -16.24 -33.96 -18.55
CA GLU A 772 -15.62 -33.38 -19.75
C GLU A 772 -16.09 -31.93 -20.00
N THR A 773 -17.28 -31.59 -19.51
CA THR A 773 -17.83 -30.23 -19.59
C THR A 773 -17.19 -29.35 -18.52
N LEU A 774 -16.86 -29.89 -17.34
CA LEU A 774 -16.33 -29.16 -16.17
C LEU A 774 -15.03 -28.39 -16.44
N ASP A 775 -14.11 -28.94 -17.24
CA ASP A 775 -12.82 -28.32 -17.56
C ASP A 775 -12.95 -26.95 -18.25
N ASN A 776 -14.13 -26.68 -18.83
CA ASN A 776 -14.41 -25.42 -19.51
C ASN A 776 -15.04 -24.35 -18.62
N TYR A 777 -15.55 -24.66 -17.41
CA TYR A 777 -16.42 -23.75 -16.65
C TYR A 777 -15.97 -23.44 -15.20
N LEU A 778 -14.77 -23.85 -14.79
CA LEU A 778 -14.25 -23.59 -13.43
C LEU A 778 -13.48 -22.27 -13.33
N PRO A 779 -13.68 -21.45 -12.27
CA PRO A 779 -12.84 -20.29 -12.00
C PRO A 779 -11.42 -20.70 -11.60
N PRO A 780 -10.41 -19.85 -11.82
CA PRO A 780 -9.07 -20.07 -11.29
C PRO A 780 -9.11 -19.83 -9.77
N ALA A 781 -9.08 -20.90 -9.00
CA ALA A 781 -8.98 -20.90 -7.55
C ALA A 781 -7.84 -21.85 -7.11
N PRO A 782 -7.22 -21.63 -5.93
CA PRO A 782 -6.08 -22.41 -5.50
C PRO A 782 -6.55 -23.82 -5.10
N SER A 783 -6.06 -24.83 -5.84
CA SER A 783 -6.04 -26.24 -5.45
C SER A 783 -7.36 -26.86 -4.92
N TYR A 784 -8.32 -27.12 -5.80
CA TYR A 784 -9.30 -28.20 -5.59
C TYR A 784 -8.72 -29.48 -6.21
N ILE A 785 -8.51 -30.54 -5.44
CA ILE A 785 -8.24 -31.86 -6.04
C ILE A 785 -9.60 -32.44 -6.44
N LEU A 786 -9.93 -32.36 -7.72
CA LEU A 786 -11.00 -33.15 -8.34
C LEU A 786 -10.58 -34.63 -8.32
N LYS A 787 -10.87 -35.36 -7.23
CA LYS A 787 -10.88 -36.82 -7.30
C LYS A 787 -12.17 -37.25 -7.95
N SER A 788 -12.05 -37.49 -9.27
CA SER A 788 -12.86 -38.38 -10.10
C SER A 788 -14.18 -38.89 -9.50
N TYR A 789 -15.29 -38.59 -10.20
CA TYR A 789 -16.18 -39.68 -10.60
C TYR A 789 -15.38 -40.73 -11.36
#